data_AF-A0A357ITB1-F1
#
_entry.id   AF-A0A357ITB1-F1
#
_cell.length_a   1.000
_cell.length_b   1.000
_cell.length_c   1.000
_cell.angle_alpha   90.00
_cell.angle_beta   90.00
_cell.angle_gamma   90.00
#
_symmetry.space_group_name_H-M   'P 1'
#
loop_
_entity.id
_entity.type
_entity.pdbx_description
1 polymer ?
#
loop_
_entity_poly.entity_id
_entity_poly.type
_entity_poly.pdbx_seq_one_letter_code
_entity_poly.pdbx_strand_id
1 'polypeptide(L)'
;MELSFLQLRSETEALARGANLSEKIPYTVFQTIRGFSHTDQIKTGHYYYVGYHLPQLGTLDYRKSDLMEVLAVLMKEKLICQLFLIKFDPTSHSLKLVTCYMARPEDGRLTTEQLYRELLMQSVESIEEYIKNSPGLDRNQMLQELGLDLKSPNPPPMEKLPSTVFSPLEMLEPSAFDFVPPSELLQDATQTISEELIRRRVVLPLVEYGWMPVRQEEIIRRFEIAQEFLNQTLLPHYKQNRELHSEIRSIKESEEAFYLDSAGKKTAEFGFKKATAFKKHLMSGIDRKNRIPGSLTLEILIGLHRDVEKAYEETWKMDTDREYRELRNSIAGPDVPVVDRLKFFEEEDLAEITPEVWRKLISNMDFLHATYERNTGTTNVLTRNDVALFPALVKMLISVHPEENWKILAFRTLVDRHESALHSLFYDTEFLDLYGQMLRKAYWSRIPWYFRILLLLGLRGFTDSAFQQAKKRIGQEQENLTLRNQQKRDTSDRQRIIQRKEKLAQAENMEFTRRIIEIVDRSIYEEHSPPRVSEVAEELGSNRLEKFIESQGFKTVSHGDSRLLLYPVDYNWRSRSARLRRFLEKQLAQGQFQGEAEARGRALLQAVQSSLTGAARQHAHPEAPSMPEFQPAGAGMAANEGDY
;
A
#
# COMPACT_ATOMS: atom_id res chain seq x y z
N MET A 1 -9.05 38.94 -11.71
CA MET A 1 -8.02 39.87 -12.22
C MET A 1 -8.24 39.90 -13.72
N GLU A 2 -8.58 41.04 -14.31
CA GLU A 2 -8.83 41.08 -15.76
C GLU A 2 -7.50 41.03 -16.51
N LEU A 3 -7.32 40.02 -17.37
CA LEU A 3 -6.09 39.80 -18.14
C LEU A 3 -5.93 40.88 -19.21
N SER A 4 -4.89 41.69 -19.11
CA SER A 4 -4.73 42.91 -19.92
C SER A 4 -4.61 42.64 -21.43
N PHE A 5 -4.07 41.48 -21.80
CA PHE A 5 -3.89 41.05 -23.19
C PHE A 5 -5.19 40.58 -23.87
N LEU A 6 -6.25 40.31 -23.09
CA LEU A 6 -7.58 39.92 -23.60
C LEU A 6 -8.53 41.10 -23.78
N GLN A 7 -8.11 42.31 -23.40
CA GLN A 7 -8.88 43.55 -23.56
C GLN A 7 -8.82 44.07 -25.01
N LEU A 8 -9.54 43.36 -25.89
CA LEU A 8 -9.66 43.70 -27.31
C LEU A 8 -10.75 44.76 -27.57
N ARG A 9 -10.48 45.65 -28.53
CA ARG A 9 -11.40 46.71 -28.96
C ARG A 9 -12.44 46.17 -29.92
N SER A 10 -13.61 46.82 -29.96
CA SER A 10 -14.56 46.61 -31.05
C SER A 10 -14.03 47.22 -32.35
N GLU A 11 -14.49 46.70 -33.49
CA GLU A 11 -14.15 47.24 -34.81
C GLU A 11 -14.47 48.75 -34.91
N THR A 12 -15.61 49.16 -34.36
CA THR A 12 -16.05 50.56 -34.29
C THR A 12 -15.13 51.45 -33.44
N GLU A 13 -14.63 50.94 -32.31
CA GLU A 13 -13.69 51.67 -31.46
C GLU A 13 -12.30 51.81 -32.08
N ALA A 14 -11.85 50.79 -32.82
CA ALA A 14 -10.57 50.81 -33.51
C ALA A 14 -10.59 51.80 -34.68
N LEU A 15 -11.65 51.77 -35.51
CA LEU A 15 -11.85 52.72 -36.61
C LEU A 15 -11.91 54.17 -36.11
N ALA A 16 -12.61 54.41 -34.99
CA ALA A 16 -12.67 55.74 -34.37
C ALA A 16 -11.31 56.26 -33.87
N ARG A 17 -10.32 55.39 -33.68
CA ARG A 17 -8.95 55.73 -33.27
C ARG A 17 -7.94 55.74 -34.43
N GLY A 18 -8.42 55.63 -35.66
CA GLY A 18 -7.59 55.73 -36.87
C GLY A 18 -7.01 54.40 -37.34
N ALA A 19 -7.58 53.25 -36.95
CA ALA A 19 -7.19 51.94 -37.46
C ALA A 19 -7.41 51.85 -38.99
N ASN A 20 -6.38 51.46 -39.74
CA ASN A 20 -6.48 51.36 -41.21
C ASN A 20 -7.00 49.98 -41.66
N LEU A 21 -8.28 49.72 -41.38
CA LEU A 21 -9.00 48.54 -41.90
C LEU A 21 -9.61 48.77 -43.30
N SER A 22 -9.27 49.87 -43.97
CA SER A 22 -9.80 50.18 -45.31
C SER A 22 -9.13 49.35 -46.42
N GLU A 23 -7.96 48.78 -46.13
CA GLU A 23 -7.22 47.92 -47.04
C GLU A 23 -7.76 46.48 -47.04
N LYS A 24 -7.87 45.90 -48.24
CA LYS A 24 -8.49 44.58 -48.45
C LYS A 24 -7.80 43.47 -47.63
N ILE A 25 -6.47 43.49 -47.51
CA ILE A 25 -5.70 42.43 -46.85
C ILE A 25 -5.90 42.45 -45.32
N PRO A 26 -5.63 43.56 -44.58
CA PRO A 26 -5.91 43.64 -43.14
C PRO A 26 -7.35 43.31 -42.77
N TYR A 27 -8.32 43.81 -43.54
CA TYR A 27 -9.74 43.53 -43.29
C TYR A 27 -10.07 42.04 -43.43
N THR A 28 -9.59 41.41 -44.51
CA THR A 28 -9.84 39.97 -44.76
C THR A 28 -9.23 39.09 -43.68
N VAL A 29 -8.00 39.39 -43.24
CA VAL A 29 -7.32 38.68 -42.16
C VAL A 29 -8.09 38.85 -40.85
N PHE A 30 -8.48 40.08 -40.48
CA PHE A 30 -9.26 40.35 -39.28
C PHE A 30 -10.61 39.62 -39.28
N GLN A 31 -11.39 39.70 -40.36
CA GLN A 31 -12.69 39.02 -40.46
C GLN A 31 -12.56 37.50 -40.38
N THR A 32 -11.49 36.93 -40.93
CA THR A 32 -11.24 35.48 -40.80
C THR A 32 -10.91 35.10 -39.36
N ILE A 33 -10.03 35.85 -38.69
CA ILE A 33 -9.70 35.63 -37.27
C ILE A 33 -10.96 35.74 -36.41
N ARG A 34 -11.80 36.77 -36.65
CA ARG A 34 -13.07 36.96 -35.95
C ARG A 34 -14.05 35.82 -36.21
N GLY A 35 -14.17 35.34 -37.45
CA GLY A 35 -15.03 34.20 -37.80
C GLY A 35 -14.64 32.90 -37.09
N PHE A 36 -13.35 32.70 -36.75
CA PHE A 36 -12.90 31.57 -35.94
C PHE A 36 -12.95 31.82 -34.42
N SER A 37 -13.22 33.06 -33.97
CA SER A 37 -13.23 33.43 -32.56
C SER A 37 -14.57 33.12 -31.88
N HIS A 38 -15.01 31.87 -31.96
CA HIS A 38 -16.24 31.34 -31.35
C HIS A 38 -15.99 29.95 -30.74
N THR A 39 -16.74 29.59 -29.70
CA THR A 39 -16.54 28.32 -28.97
C THR A 39 -16.64 27.09 -29.85
N ASP A 40 -17.61 27.06 -30.79
CA ASP A 40 -17.84 25.88 -31.63
C ASP A 40 -16.67 25.66 -32.59
N GLN A 41 -16.14 26.75 -33.16
CA GLN A 41 -14.97 26.71 -34.04
C GLN A 41 -13.73 26.25 -33.28
N ILE A 42 -13.46 26.84 -32.11
CA ILE A 42 -12.36 26.42 -31.23
C ILE A 42 -12.49 24.94 -30.92
N LYS A 43 -13.64 24.47 -30.41
CA LYS A 43 -13.90 23.05 -30.08
C LYS A 43 -13.66 22.10 -31.24
N THR A 44 -14.02 22.49 -32.46
CA THR A 44 -13.76 21.71 -33.68
C THR A 44 -12.31 21.79 -34.18
N GLY A 45 -11.45 22.55 -33.51
CA GLY A 45 -10.04 22.72 -33.85
C GLY A 45 -9.78 23.74 -34.96
N HIS A 46 -10.76 24.62 -35.24
CA HIS A 46 -10.64 25.70 -36.20
C HIS A 46 -10.22 26.99 -35.52
N TYR A 47 -9.02 27.46 -35.85
CA TYR A 47 -8.43 28.70 -35.38
C TYR A 47 -7.47 29.24 -36.44
N TYR A 48 -7.20 30.54 -36.40
CA TYR A 48 -6.27 31.17 -37.33
C TYR A 48 -4.83 31.03 -36.85
N TYR A 49 -3.93 30.58 -37.72
CA TYR A 49 -2.48 30.51 -37.48
C TYR A 49 -1.71 30.93 -38.73
N VAL A 50 -0.43 31.29 -38.57
CA VAL A 50 0.43 31.66 -39.70
C VAL A 50 0.73 30.43 -40.55
N GLY A 51 0.04 30.32 -41.69
CA GLY A 51 0.04 29.15 -42.56
C GLY A 51 -1.37 28.70 -43.00
N TYR A 52 -2.42 29.29 -42.42
CA TYR A 52 -3.78 29.10 -42.89
C TYR A 52 -3.98 29.72 -44.29
N HIS A 53 -4.55 28.97 -45.22
CA HIS A 53 -4.81 29.45 -46.58
C HIS A 53 -6.09 30.30 -46.60
N LEU A 54 -5.98 31.56 -47.04
CA LEU A 54 -7.10 32.48 -47.17
C LEU A 54 -7.63 32.46 -48.62
N PRO A 55 -8.76 31.79 -48.93
CA PRO A 55 -9.24 31.65 -50.31
C PRO A 55 -9.56 32.99 -50.96
N GLN A 56 -9.99 33.97 -50.16
CA GLN A 56 -10.34 35.34 -50.57
C GLN A 56 -9.12 36.16 -51.03
N LEU A 57 -7.91 35.73 -50.67
CA LEU A 57 -6.63 36.32 -51.06
C LEU A 57 -5.85 35.45 -52.06
N GLY A 58 -6.36 34.28 -52.46
CA GLY A 58 -5.64 33.28 -53.27
C GLY A 58 -5.22 33.72 -54.69
N THR A 59 -5.52 34.95 -55.10
CA THR A 59 -5.09 35.58 -56.36
C THR A 59 -4.00 36.64 -56.17
N LEU A 60 -3.64 36.97 -54.92
CA LEU A 60 -2.59 37.91 -54.55
C LEU A 60 -1.38 37.13 -54.03
N ASP A 61 -0.19 37.32 -54.63
CA ASP A 61 1.07 36.84 -54.09
C ASP A 61 1.44 37.65 -52.83
N TYR A 62 0.83 37.33 -51.68
CA TYR A 62 1.21 37.91 -50.40
C TYR A 62 2.22 37.00 -49.69
N ARG A 63 3.36 37.56 -49.28
CA ARG A 63 4.42 36.79 -48.62
C ARG A 63 4.09 36.61 -47.14
N LYS A 64 4.73 35.62 -46.50
CA LYS A 64 4.65 35.41 -45.04
C LYS A 64 5.06 36.68 -44.27
N SER A 65 6.04 37.45 -44.78
CA SER A 65 6.44 38.75 -44.21
C SER A 65 5.28 39.75 -44.14
N ASP A 66 4.50 39.83 -45.21
CA ASP A 66 3.43 40.82 -45.36
C ASP A 66 2.27 40.47 -44.41
N LEU A 67 1.99 39.18 -44.25
CA LEU A 67 1.03 38.71 -43.25
C LEU A 67 1.47 39.02 -41.82
N MET A 68 2.76 38.85 -41.51
CA MET A 68 3.30 39.20 -40.19
C MET A 68 3.19 40.71 -39.92
N GLU A 69 3.46 41.56 -40.90
CA GLU A 69 3.26 43.00 -40.77
C GLU A 69 1.79 43.35 -40.49
N VAL A 70 0.85 42.73 -41.21
CA VAL A 70 -0.59 42.91 -40.98
C VAL A 70 -1.00 42.49 -39.57
N LEU A 71 -0.54 41.32 -39.10
CA LEU A 71 -0.84 40.84 -37.75
C LEU A 71 -0.26 41.77 -36.68
N ALA A 72 0.95 42.30 -36.88
CA ALA A 72 1.58 43.26 -35.97
C ALA A 72 0.75 44.55 -35.84
N VAL A 73 0.21 45.07 -36.95
CA VAL A 73 -0.66 46.25 -36.96
C VAL A 73 -1.97 45.97 -36.22
N LEU A 74 -2.65 44.86 -36.53
CA LEU A 74 -3.91 44.49 -35.89
C LEU A 74 -3.77 44.29 -34.37
N MET A 75 -2.65 43.71 -33.92
CA MET A 75 -2.34 43.59 -32.49
C MET A 75 -2.05 44.93 -31.83
N LYS A 76 -1.27 45.80 -32.49
CA LYS A 76 -0.98 47.16 -32.00
C LYS A 76 -2.26 47.98 -31.80
N GLU A 77 -3.24 47.78 -32.67
CA GLU A 77 -4.55 48.42 -32.59
C GLU A 77 -5.50 47.77 -31.56
N LYS A 78 -5.09 46.66 -30.93
CA LYS A 78 -5.88 45.82 -30.01
C LYS A 78 -7.13 45.22 -30.66
N LEU A 79 -7.10 44.94 -31.96
CA LEU A 79 -8.18 44.25 -32.66
C LEU A 79 -8.10 42.74 -32.51
N ILE A 80 -6.88 42.21 -32.43
CA ILE A 80 -6.59 40.79 -32.21
C ILE A 80 -5.55 40.64 -31.09
N CYS A 81 -5.49 39.45 -30.49
CA CYS A 81 -4.36 39.03 -29.66
C CYS A 81 -3.77 37.73 -30.17
N GLN A 82 -2.48 37.55 -29.90
CA GLN A 82 -1.78 36.28 -30.07
C GLN A 82 -1.98 35.41 -28.83
N LEU A 83 -2.38 34.17 -29.06
CA LEU A 83 -2.50 33.09 -28.08
C LEU A 83 -1.73 31.87 -28.59
N PHE A 84 -1.93 30.73 -27.93
CA PHE A 84 -1.36 29.46 -28.38
C PHE A 84 -2.29 28.29 -28.08
N LEU A 85 -1.96 27.17 -28.70
CA LEU A 85 -2.52 25.86 -28.43
C LEU A 85 -1.41 24.82 -28.43
N ILE A 86 -1.38 23.93 -27.44
CA ILE A 86 -0.52 22.75 -27.45
C ILE A 86 -1.29 21.62 -28.11
N LYS A 87 -0.78 21.09 -29.21
CA LYS A 87 -1.38 19.97 -29.95
C LYS A 87 -0.53 18.72 -29.85
N PHE A 88 -1.19 17.59 -29.72
CA PHE A 88 -0.57 16.29 -29.89
C PHE A 88 -0.56 15.91 -31.38
N ASP A 89 0.62 15.64 -31.92
CA ASP A 89 0.78 15.03 -33.24
C ASP A 89 0.94 13.51 -33.07
N PRO A 90 -0.07 12.70 -33.44
CA PRO A 90 0.01 11.26 -33.29
C PRO A 90 0.99 10.60 -34.26
N THR A 91 1.36 11.26 -35.37
CA THR A 91 2.28 10.70 -36.37
C THR A 91 3.74 10.78 -35.93
N SER A 92 4.15 11.92 -35.38
CA SER A 92 5.49 12.11 -34.81
C SER A 92 5.56 11.80 -33.31
N HIS A 93 4.42 11.45 -32.70
CA HIS A 93 4.26 11.19 -31.28
C HIS A 93 4.88 12.31 -30.42
N SER A 94 4.51 13.56 -30.70
CA SER A 94 5.13 14.73 -30.09
C SER A 94 4.10 15.82 -29.82
N LEU A 95 4.30 16.59 -28.74
CA LEU A 95 3.57 17.82 -28.51
C LEU A 95 4.17 18.96 -29.34
N LYS A 96 3.32 19.80 -29.94
CA LYS A 96 3.70 20.96 -30.74
C LYS A 96 2.97 22.19 -30.24
N LEU A 97 3.70 23.29 -30.05
CA LEU A 97 3.11 24.60 -29.82
C LEU A 97 2.65 25.19 -31.15
N VAL A 98 1.38 25.60 -31.23
CA VAL A 98 0.83 26.32 -32.37
C VAL A 98 0.41 27.70 -31.92
N THR A 99 1.08 28.73 -32.44
CA THR A 99 0.65 30.11 -32.25
C THR A 99 -0.63 30.38 -33.03
N CYS A 100 -1.62 30.95 -32.36
CA CYS A 100 -2.92 31.25 -32.95
C CYS A 100 -3.40 32.65 -32.58
N TYR A 101 -4.35 33.18 -33.35
CA TYR A 101 -4.85 34.53 -33.17
C TYR A 101 -6.34 34.52 -32.88
N MET A 102 -6.76 35.44 -32.01
CA MET A 102 -8.15 35.58 -31.58
C MET A 102 -8.57 37.05 -31.65
N ALA A 103 -9.81 37.28 -32.03
CA ALA A 103 -10.46 38.59 -32.01
C ALA A 103 -11.63 38.59 -31.02
N ARG A 104 -12.22 39.76 -30.78
CA ARG A 104 -13.46 39.84 -30.01
C ARG A 104 -14.62 39.19 -30.79
N PRO A 105 -15.41 38.29 -30.18
CA PRO A 105 -16.54 37.64 -30.84
C PRO A 105 -17.63 38.66 -31.21
N GLU A 106 -18.30 38.41 -32.34
CA GLU A 106 -19.28 39.32 -32.94
C GLU A 106 -20.58 39.42 -32.14
N ASP A 107 -21.06 38.30 -31.60
CA ASP A 107 -22.36 38.22 -30.95
C ASP A 107 -22.41 38.84 -29.53
N GLY A 108 -21.26 39.23 -28.97
CA GLY A 108 -21.13 39.81 -27.62
C GLY A 108 -21.56 38.88 -26.46
N ARG A 109 -22.09 37.69 -26.76
CA ARG A 109 -22.57 36.68 -25.79
C ARG A 109 -21.45 35.98 -25.04
N LEU A 110 -20.25 35.94 -25.62
CA LEU A 110 -19.07 35.28 -25.07
C LEU A 110 -17.99 36.32 -24.81
N THR A 111 -17.24 36.14 -23.73
CA THR A 111 -16.06 36.97 -23.44
C THR A 111 -14.82 36.37 -24.09
N THR A 112 -13.83 37.21 -24.40
CA THR A 112 -12.51 36.76 -24.87
C THR A 112 -11.82 35.84 -23.85
N GLU A 113 -12.09 36.03 -22.56
CA GLU A 113 -11.63 35.15 -21.49
C GLU A 113 -12.22 33.74 -21.58
N GLN A 114 -13.51 33.59 -21.90
CA GLN A 114 -14.13 32.28 -22.07
C GLN A 114 -13.51 31.51 -23.24
N LEU A 115 -13.27 32.18 -24.36
CA LEU A 115 -12.62 31.59 -25.54
C LEU A 115 -11.17 31.18 -25.25
N TYR A 116 -10.43 32.03 -24.54
CA TYR A 116 -9.07 31.73 -24.10
C TYR A 116 -9.02 30.51 -23.16
N ARG A 117 -9.92 30.42 -22.18
CA ARG A 117 -10.02 29.25 -21.29
C ARG A 117 -10.31 27.97 -22.07
N GLU A 118 -11.19 28.03 -23.08
CA GLU A 118 -11.49 26.88 -23.94
C GLU A 118 -10.24 26.39 -24.71
N LEU A 119 -9.44 27.31 -25.26
CA LEU A 119 -8.16 26.98 -25.92
C LEU A 119 -7.16 26.32 -24.95
N LEU A 120 -7.09 26.78 -23.70
CA LEU A 120 -6.26 26.13 -22.68
C LEU A 120 -6.78 24.73 -22.36
N MET A 121 -8.10 24.50 -22.33
CA MET A 121 -8.66 23.18 -22.06
C MET A 121 -8.34 22.19 -23.19
N GLN A 122 -8.35 22.65 -24.45
CA GLN A 122 -7.88 21.82 -25.56
C GLN A 122 -6.40 21.45 -25.47
N SER A 123 -5.58 22.37 -24.94
CA SER A 123 -4.16 22.08 -24.66
C SER A 123 -4.04 21.00 -23.58
N VAL A 124 -4.84 21.09 -22.52
CA VAL A 124 -4.90 20.07 -21.45
C VAL A 124 -5.31 18.70 -22.00
N GLU A 125 -6.36 18.66 -22.83
CA GLU A 125 -6.84 17.43 -23.48
C GLU A 125 -5.80 16.81 -24.40
N SER A 126 -5.10 17.62 -25.18
CA SER A 126 -4.01 17.17 -26.05
C SER A 126 -2.83 16.61 -25.26
N ILE A 127 -2.46 17.23 -24.14
CA ILE A 127 -1.41 16.73 -23.23
C ILE A 127 -1.84 15.41 -22.60
N GLU A 128 -3.10 15.30 -22.17
CA GLU A 128 -3.67 14.08 -21.62
C GLU A 128 -3.65 12.93 -22.64
N GLU A 129 -4.02 13.21 -23.89
CA GLU A 129 -3.96 12.23 -24.99
C GLU A 129 -2.53 11.80 -25.31
N TYR A 130 -1.58 12.73 -25.32
CA TYR A 130 -0.15 12.42 -25.46
C TYR A 130 0.33 11.47 -24.37
N ILE A 131 0.00 11.75 -23.10
CA ILE A 131 0.41 10.89 -21.97
C ILE A 131 -0.21 9.50 -22.10
N LYS A 132 -1.50 9.39 -22.45
CA LYS A 132 -2.17 8.10 -22.66
C LYS A 132 -1.49 7.26 -23.74
N ASN A 133 -1.09 7.89 -24.84
CA ASN A 133 -0.47 7.23 -25.99
C ASN A 133 1.06 7.07 -25.86
N SER A 134 1.68 7.58 -24.79
CA SER A 134 3.12 7.52 -24.60
C SER A 134 3.65 6.09 -24.54
N PRO A 135 4.93 5.83 -24.88
CA PRO A 135 5.52 4.50 -24.69
C PRO A 135 5.37 4.02 -23.25
N GLY A 136 5.14 2.72 -23.04
CA GLY A 136 5.03 2.14 -21.69
C GLY A 136 6.31 2.33 -20.86
N LEU A 137 6.17 2.29 -19.54
CA LEU A 137 7.27 2.43 -18.58
C LEU A 137 8.33 1.33 -18.75
N ASP A 138 9.56 1.73 -19.08
CA ASP A 138 10.72 0.85 -19.00
C ASP A 138 11.29 0.84 -17.56
N ARG A 139 11.20 -0.32 -16.92
CA ARG A 139 11.71 -0.54 -15.56
C ARG A 139 13.21 -0.24 -15.45
N ASN A 140 14.02 -0.69 -16.40
CA ASN A 140 15.47 -0.56 -16.32
C ASN A 140 15.89 0.90 -16.49
N GLN A 141 15.22 1.61 -17.38
CA GLN A 141 15.43 3.04 -17.57
C GLN A 141 15.08 3.83 -16.31
N MET A 142 13.92 3.58 -15.69
CA MET A 142 13.53 4.24 -14.44
C MET A 142 14.53 3.98 -13.31
N LEU A 143 14.99 2.73 -13.14
CA LEU A 143 16.02 2.41 -12.13
C LEU A 143 17.35 3.13 -12.38
N GLN A 144 17.75 3.29 -13.65
CA GLN A 144 18.94 4.06 -14.01
C GLN A 144 18.75 5.54 -13.66
N GLU A 145 17.58 6.12 -13.95
CA GLU A 145 17.23 7.50 -13.61
C GLU A 145 17.24 7.75 -12.09
N LEU A 146 16.63 6.87 -11.30
CA LEU A 146 16.71 6.92 -9.83
C LEU A 146 18.17 6.77 -9.33
N GLY A 147 18.97 5.97 -10.01
CA GLY A 147 20.40 5.83 -9.76
C GLY A 147 21.22 7.09 -10.09
N LEU A 148 20.85 7.80 -11.15
CA LEU A 148 21.44 9.10 -11.51
C LEU A 148 21.10 10.16 -10.46
N ASP A 149 19.85 10.17 -9.99
CA ASP A 149 19.39 11.04 -8.91
C ASP A 149 20.24 10.86 -7.64
N LEU A 150 20.45 9.61 -7.22
CA LEU A 150 21.24 9.28 -6.03
C LEU A 150 22.72 9.69 -6.12
N LYS A 151 23.31 9.66 -7.32
CA LYS A 151 24.74 9.98 -7.53
C LYS A 151 24.99 11.45 -7.78
N SER A 152 23.99 12.19 -8.24
CA SER A 152 24.14 13.58 -8.65
C SER A 152 24.12 14.51 -7.44
N PRO A 153 24.95 15.56 -7.39
CA PRO A 153 24.90 16.56 -6.31
C PRO A 153 23.67 17.47 -6.42
N ASN A 154 23.26 17.82 -7.63
CA ASN A 154 22.07 18.63 -7.94
C ASN A 154 20.96 17.77 -8.56
N PRO A 155 19.68 18.23 -8.56
CA PRO A 155 18.63 17.54 -9.31
C PRO A 155 19.11 17.33 -10.76
N PRO A 156 19.05 16.10 -11.29
CA PRO A 156 19.34 15.89 -12.70
C PRO A 156 18.39 16.73 -13.55
N PRO A 157 18.89 17.33 -14.65
CA PRO A 157 18.03 18.05 -15.56
C PRO A 157 17.01 17.08 -16.20
N MET A 158 15.83 17.58 -16.54
CA MET A 158 14.66 16.76 -16.90
C MET A 158 14.92 15.88 -18.14
N GLU A 159 15.76 16.32 -19.08
CA GLU A 159 16.11 15.57 -20.28
C GLU A 159 16.88 14.27 -19.95
N LYS A 160 17.47 14.18 -18.75
CA LYS A 160 18.11 12.96 -18.23
C LYS A 160 17.17 12.06 -17.45
N LEU A 161 15.91 12.48 -17.25
CA LEU A 161 14.87 11.73 -16.54
C LEU A 161 13.62 11.47 -17.41
N PRO A 162 13.75 11.07 -18.70
CA PRO A 162 12.62 11.03 -19.63
C PRO A 162 11.55 9.97 -19.32
N SER A 163 11.86 8.93 -18.55
CA SER A 163 10.86 7.91 -18.14
C SER A 163 10.11 8.30 -16.86
N THR A 164 10.69 9.17 -16.04
CA THR A 164 10.16 9.57 -14.73
C THR A 164 9.51 10.95 -14.74
N VAL A 165 10.08 11.91 -15.48
CA VAL A 165 9.69 13.33 -15.46
C VAL A 165 9.20 13.78 -16.83
N PHE A 166 8.21 14.66 -16.83
CA PHE A 166 7.52 15.21 -17.98
C PHE A 166 7.22 16.70 -17.74
N SER A 167 7.57 17.55 -18.72
CA SER A 167 7.31 18.99 -18.66
C SER A 167 6.81 19.49 -20.02
N PRO A 168 5.50 19.43 -20.29
CA PRO A 168 4.94 19.89 -21.55
C PRO A 168 4.98 21.41 -21.70
N LEU A 169 5.30 22.16 -20.63
CA LEU A 169 5.27 23.61 -20.64
C LEU A 169 6.62 24.25 -20.94
N GLU A 170 7.70 23.47 -21.02
CA GLU A 170 9.02 23.96 -21.49
C GLU A 170 8.93 24.54 -22.90
N MET A 171 7.99 24.10 -23.73
CA MET A 171 7.79 24.66 -25.07
C MET A 171 7.25 26.10 -25.06
N LEU A 172 6.81 26.63 -23.92
CA LEU A 172 6.31 28.01 -23.77
C LEU A 172 7.45 29.03 -23.65
N GLU A 173 8.52 28.87 -24.43
CA GLU A 173 9.57 29.87 -24.55
C GLU A 173 9.12 31.03 -25.44
N PRO A 174 9.50 32.29 -25.14
CA PRO A 174 9.16 33.45 -25.98
C PRO A 174 9.63 33.33 -27.44
N SER A 175 10.67 32.53 -27.70
CA SER A 175 11.24 32.23 -29.01
C SER A 175 10.32 31.37 -29.89
N ALA A 176 9.37 30.64 -29.30
CA ALA A 176 8.47 29.72 -29.99
C ALA A 176 7.23 30.41 -30.59
N PHE A 177 7.05 31.70 -30.33
CA PHE A 177 5.90 32.49 -30.78
C PHE A 177 6.25 33.38 -31.98
N ASP A 178 5.25 33.66 -32.81
CA ASP A 178 5.38 34.60 -33.93
C ASP A 178 5.80 36.01 -33.47
N PHE A 179 5.25 36.47 -32.35
CA PHE A 179 5.60 37.71 -31.65
C PHE A 179 5.86 37.42 -30.17
N VAL A 180 6.72 38.22 -29.53
CA VAL A 180 7.04 38.06 -28.10
C VAL A 180 5.74 38.16 -27.28
N PRO A 181 5.31 37.06 -26.60
CA PRO A 181 4.07 37.06 -25.85
C PRO A 181 4.18 37.90 -24.57
N PRO A 182 3.06 38.42 -24.04
CA PRO A 182 3.04 39.06 -22.73
C PRO A 182 3.47 38.08 -21.64
N SER A 183 4.23 38.53 -20.64
CA SER A 183 4.58 37.68 -19.49
C SER A 183 3.35 37.18 -18.72
N GLU A 184 2.30 38.01 -18.66
CA GLU A 184 1.00 37.67 -18.06
C GLU A 184 0.35 36.45 -18.74
N LEU A 185 0.42 36.35 -20.07
CA LEU A 185 -0.10 35.20 -20.82
C LEU A 185 0.65 33.91 -20.45
N LEU A 186 1.98 33.96 -20.42
CA LEU A 186 2.78 32.78 -20.11
C LEU A 186 2.56 32.30 -18.67
N GLN A 187 2.49 33.24 -17.71
CA GLN A 187 2.27 32.93 -16.30
C GLN A 187 0.88 32.33 -16.07
N ASP A 188 -0.17 32.99 -16.58
CA ASP A 188 -1.55 32.54 -16.41
C ASP A 188 -1.81 31.20 -17.11
N ALA A 189 -1.32 31.02 -18.33
CA ALA A 189 -1.50 29.78 -19.06
C ALA A 189 -0.74 28.62 -18.40
N THR A 190 0.50 28.86 -17.94
CA THR A 190 1.28 27.87 -17.19
C THR A 190 0.54 27.45 -15.94
N GLN A 191 0.07 28.40 -15.13
CA GLN A 191 -0.66 28.12 -13.91
C GLN A 191 -1.96 27.34 -14.20
N THR A 192 -2.77 27.82 -15.15
CA THR A 192 -4.07 27.22 -15.47
C THR A 192 -3.93 25.79 -16.01
N ILE A 193 -3.03 25.56 -16.96
CA ILE A 193 -2.78 24.22 -17.51
C ILE A 193 -2.25 23.28 -16.40
N SER A 194 -1.34 23.76 -15.55
CA SER A 194 -0.79 22.98 -14.43
C SER A 194 -1.87 22.56 -13.44
N GLU A 195 -2.69 23.51 -12.98
CA GLU A 195 -3.77 23.27 -12.02
C GLU A 195 -4.78 22.26 -12.58
N GLU A 196 -5.11 22.36 -13.87
CA GLU A 196 -6.04 21.46 -14.53
C GLU A 196 -5.49 20.04 -14.71
N LEU A 197 -4.23 19.89 -15.13
CA LEU A 197 -3.59 18.57 -15.24
C LEU A 197 -3.48 17.86 -13.88
N ILE A 198 -3.16 18.61 -12.82
CA ILE A 198 -3.11 18.10 -11.44
C ILE A 198 -4.51 17.73 -10.96
N ARG A 199 -5.51 18.60 -11.19
CA ARG A 199 -6.91 18.35 -10.80
C ARG A 199 -7.48 17.11 -11.46
N ARG A 200 -7.18 16.89 -12.74
CA ARG A 200 -7.57 15.70 -13.51
C ARG A 200 -6.72 14.46 -13.18
N ARG A 201 -5.71 14.58 -12.31
CA ARG A 201 -4.74 13.52 -11.96
C ARG A 201 -4.02 12.91 -13.17
N VAL A 202 -3.77 13.74 -14.18
CA VAL A 202 -2.99 13.34 -15.37
C VAL A 202 -1.50 13.38 -15.07
N VAL A 203 -1.09 14.26 -14.14
CA VAL A 203 0.29 14.39 -13.69
C VAL A 203 0.37 14.50 -12.17
N LEU A 204 1.51 14.10 -11.61
CA LEU A 204 1.86 14.24 -10.20
C LEU A 204 3.03 15.22 -10.06
N PRO A 205 2.92 16.31 -9.29
CA PRO A 205 4.04 17.20 -9.05
C PRO A 205 5.10 16.55 -8.16
N LEU A 206 6.35 16.54 -8.63
CA LEU A 206 7.53 16.07 -7.90
C LEU A 206 8.39 17.29 -7.53
N VAL A 207 8.51 17.54 -6.24
CA VAL A 207 9.25 18.70 -5.70
C VAL A 207 10.71 18.66 -6.19
N GLU A 208 11.21 19.77 -6.74
CA GLU A 208 12.57 19.92 -7.34
C GLU A 208 12.80 19.26 -8.72
N TYR A 209 11.86 18.44 -9.23
CA TYR A 209 12.08 17.70 -10.48
C TYR A 209 11.16 18.11 -11.62
N GLY A 210 9.90 18.45 -11.34
CA GLY A 210 8.90 18.72 -12.37
C GLY A 210 7.65 17.87 -12.15
N TRP A 211 7.06 17.32 -13.22
CA TRP A 211 5.87 16.47 -13.10
C TRP A 211 6.16 15.04 -13.54
N MET A 212 5.52 14.07 -12.91
CA MET A 212 5.50 12.70 -13.38
C MET A 212 4.16 12.42 -14.07
N PRO A 213 4.16 11.82 -15.28
CA PRO A 213 2.93 11.42 -15.92
C PRO A 213 2.27 10.27 -15.15
N VAL A 214 0.95 10.37 -14.93
CA VAL A 214 0.18 9.39 -14.16
C VAL A 214 -0.74 8.64 -15.12
N ARG A 215 -0.33 7.42 -15.48
CA ARG A 215 -1.18 6.46 -16.21
C ARG A 215 -1.68 5.39 -15.26
N GLN A 216 -2.99 5.16 -15.23
CA GLN A 216 -3.62 4.21 -14.29
C GLN A 216 -2.95 2.83 -14.30
N GLU A 217 -2.62 2.33 -15.49
CA GLU A 217 -1.97 1.03 -15.70
C GLU A 217 -0.54 0.95 -15.14
N GLU A 218 0.10 2.09 -14.88
CA GLU A 218 1.50 2.17 -14.45
C GLU A 218 1.67 2.62 -13.01
N ILE A 219 0.63 3.13 -12.34
CA ILE A 219 0.71 3.68 -10.98
C ILE A 219 1.35 2.66 -10.03
N ILE A 220 0.84 1.42 -10.03
CA ILE A 220 1.37 0.35 -9.19
C ILE A 220 2.84 0.06 -9.56
N ARG A 221 3.15 -0.08 -10.86
CA ARG A 221 4.51 -0.40 -11.32
C ARG A 221 5.53 0.66 -10.93
N ARG A 222 5.21 1.94 -11.12
CA ARG A 222 6.08 3.08 -10.74
C ARG A 222 6.36 3.06 -9.24
N PHE A 223 5.34 2.80 -8.43
CA PHE A 223 5.48 2.70 -6.98
C PHE A 223 6.34 1.50 -6.57
N GLU A 224 6.10 0.31 -7.13
CA GLU A 224 6.86 -0.90 -6.82
C GLU A 224 8.34 -0.77 -7.22
N ILE A 225 8.64 -0.16 -8.38
CA ILE A 225 10.02 0.10 -8.82
C ILE A 225 10.72 1.07 -7.86
N ALA A 226 10.05 2.16 -7.46
CA ALA A 226 10.59 3.09 -6.49
C ALA A 226 10.80 2.44 -5.11
N GLN A 227 9.87 1.58 -4.68
CA GLN A 227 9.96 0.84 -3.41
C GLN A 227 11.11 -0.18 -3.46
N GLU A 228 11.30 -0.84 -4.59
CA GLU A 228 12.43 -1.74 -4.82
C GLU A 228 13.76 -0.98 -4.71
N PHE A 229 13.88 0.15 -5.42
CA PHE A 229 15.07 0.99 -5.38
C PHE A 229 15.35 1.53 -3.97
N LEU A 230 14.31 1.96 -3.25
CA LEU A 230 14.40 2.38 -1.84
C LEU A 230 15.02 1.28 -0.99
N ASN A 231 14.52 0.04 -1.11
CA ASN A 231 14.94 -1.06 -0.26
C ASN A 231 16.33 -1.60 -0.63
N GLN A 232 16.62 -1.75 -1.93
CA GLN A 232 17.83 -2.40 -2.41
C GLN A 232 19.03 -1.45 -2.55
N THR A 233 18.79 -0.16 -2.83
CA THR A 233 19.85 0.78 -3.18
C THR A 233 19.93 1.97 -2.22
N LEU A 234 18.81 2.64 -1.96
CA LEU A 234 18.79 3.87 -1.17
C LEU A 234 19.07 3.60 0.33
N LEU A 235 18.42 2.59 0.92
CA LEU A 235 18.65 2.17 2.31
C LEU A 235 20.11 1.80 2.60
N PRO A 236 20.76 0.96 1.79
CA PRO A 236 22.19 0.68 1.96
C PRO A 236 23.09 1.91 1.79
N HIS A 237 22.75 2.86 0.92
CA HIS A 237 23.52 4.09 0.72
C HIS A 237 23.61 4.90 2.02
N TYR A 238 22.51 5.00 2.77
CA TYR A 238 22.42 5.73 4.03
C TYR A 238 22.69 4.87 5.28
N LYS A 239 23.41 3.75 5.17
CA LYS A 239 23.75 2.83 6.29
C LYS A 239 24.39 3.47 7.51
N GLN A 240 25.00 4.63 7.36
CA GLN A 240 25.67 5.34 8.45
C GLN A 240 24.69 6.09 9.37
N ASN A 241 23.49 6.41 8.88
CA ASN A 241 22.45 7.07 9.67
C ASN A 241 21.74 6.03 10.56
N ARG A 242 22.17 5.93 11.83
CA ARG A 242 21.68 4.93 12.78
C ARG A 242 20.22 5.16 13.19
N GLU A 243 19.79 6.41 13.29
CA GLU A 243 18.41 6.79 13.66
C GLU A 243 17.42 6.38 12.57
N LEU A 244 17.75 6.68 11.31
CA LEU A 244 16.98 6.23 10.16
C LEU A 244 16.89 4.69 10.12
N HIS A 245 18.01 3.99 10.24
CA HIS A 245 18.03 2.51 10.20
C HIS A 245 17.25 1.88 11.36
N SER A 246 17.26 2.53 12.51
CA SER A 246 16.45 2.18 13.67
C SER A 246 14.96 2.28 13.30
N GLU A 247 14.46 3.45 12.89
CA GLU A 247 13.05 3.65 12.54
C GLU A 247 12.59 2.70 11.43
N ILE A 248 13.38 2.53 10.38
CA ILE A 248 13.10 1.61 9.27
C ILE A 248 12.97 0.16 9.75
N ARG A 249 13.78 -0.27 10.73
CA ARG A 249 13.67 -1.62 11.29
C ARG A 249 12.35 -1.84 12.02
N SER A 250 11.88 -0.84 12.78
CA SER A 250 10.56 -0.90 13.44
C SER A 250 9.43 -1.00 12.42
N ILE A 251 9.52 -0.22 11.34
CA ILE A 251 8.55 -0.30 10.23
C ILE A 251 8.59 -1.70 9.58
N LYS A 252 9.79 -2.27 9.39
CA LYS A 252 9.95 -3.62 8.81
C LYS A 252 9.37 -4.72 9.71
N GLU A 253 9.55 -4.63 11.03
CA GLU A 253 8.96 -5.58 11.98
C GLU A 253 7.43 -5.51 11.95
N SER A 254 6.87 -4.29 11.81
CA SER A 254 5.43 -4.08 11.64
C SER A 254 4.93 -4.64 10.30
N GLU A 255 5.70 -4.48 9.23
CA GLU A 255 5.44 -5.03 7.89
C GLU A 255 5.45 -6.57 7.92
N GLU A 256 6.46 -7.17 8.54
CA GLU A 256 6.54 -8.61 8.73
C GLU A 256 5.35 -9.13 9.55
N ALA A 257 4.96 -8.45 10.63
CA ALA A 257 3.81 -8.81 11.43
C ALA A 257 2.48 -8.71 10.66
N PHE A 258 2.34 -7.72 9.78
CA PHE A 258 1.18 -7.55 8.91
C PHE A 258 1.05 -8.70 7.90
N TYR A 259 2.16 -9.11 7.27
CA TYR A 259 2.18 -10.20 6.28
C TYR A 259 2.28 -11.61 6.90
N LEU A 260 2.20 -11.76 8.23
CA LEU A 260 1.99 -13.08 8.85
C LEU A 260 0.61 -13.67 8.54
N ASP A 261 -0.34 -12.83 8.13
CA ASP A 261 -1.64 -13.25 7.63
C ASP A 261 -1.56 -13.52 6.12
N SER A 262 -1.64 -14.78 5.71
CA SER A 262 -1.54 -15.17 4.29
C SER A 262 -2.64 -14.56 3.42
N ALA A 263 -3.78 -14.23 4.02
CA ALA A 263 -4.92 -13.57 3.37
C ALA A 263 -4.87 -12.04 3.49
N GLY A 264 -3.73 -11.45 3.88
CA GLY A 264 -3.57 -10.01 4.06
C GLY A 264 -3.61 -9.24 2.73
N LYS A 265 -4.46 -8.21 2.66
CA LYS A 265 -4.49 -7.26 1.54
C LYS A 265 -3.13 -6.57 1.40
N LYS A 266 -2.58 -6.48 0.19
CA LYS A 266 -1.39 -5.66 -0.11
C LYS A 266 -1.61 -4.20 0.28
N THR A 267 -0.55 -3.55 0.77
CA THR A 267 -0.59 -2.14 1.19
C THR A 267 0.68 -1.39 0.74
N ALA A 268 0.49 -0.14 0.34
CA ALA A 268 1.53 0.85 0.06
C ALA A 268 1.95 1.63 1.31
N GLU A 269 1.27 1.45 2.46
CA GLU A 269 1.52 2.19 3.70
C GLU A 269 2.97 2.03 4.20
N PHE A 270 3.55 0.82 4.12
CA PHE A 270 4.92 0.60 4.56
C PHE A 270 5.95 1.31 3.67
N GLY A 271 5.74 1.33 2.35
CA GLY A 271 6.58 2.10 1.42
C GLY A 271 6.51 3.60 1.73
N PHE A 272 5.30 4.11 1.97
CA PHE A 272 5.06 5.50 2.37
C PHE A 272 5.72 5.86 3.71
N LYS A 273 5.56 5.03 4.74
CA LYS A 273 6.18 5.23 6.06
C LYS A 273 7.70 5.28 5.96
N LYS A 274 8.31 4.35 5.21
CA LYS A 274 9.75 4.34 4.96
C LYS A 274 10.18 5.63 4.25
N ALA A 275 9.52 6.01 3.16
CA ALA A 275 9.86 7.22 2.41
C ALA A 275 9.74 8.50 3.26
N THR A 276 8.71 8.59 4.10
CA THR A 276 8.49 9.72 5.01
C THR A 276 9.56 9.78 6.10
N ALA A 277 9.93 8.64 6.69
CA ALA A 277 11.02 8.54 7.66
C ALA A 277 12.35 9.01 7.04
N PHE A 278 12.65 8.58 5.82
CA PHE A 278 13.81 9.07 5.06
C PHE A 278 13.80 10.59 4.90
N LYS A 279 12.70 11.15 4.41
CA LYS A 279 12.60 12.60 4.19
C LYS A 279 12.75 13.36 5.51
N LYS A 280 12.17 12.87 6.60
CA LYS A 280 12.30 13.46 7.96
C LYS A 280 13.76 13.45 8.45
N HIS A 281 14.42 12.30 8.42
CA HIS A 281 15.78 12.11 8.96
C HIS A 281 16.88 12.74 8.11
N LEU A 282 16.64 12.92 6.81
CA LEU A 282 17.60 13.56 5.91
C LEU A 282 17.43 15.09 5.90
N MET A 283 16.22 15.60 6.19
CA MET A 283 15.98 17.05 6.38
C MET A 283 16.37 17.55 7.78
N SER A 284 16.49 16.68 8.79
CA SER A 284 16.92 17.06 10.15
C SER A 284 18.44 17.23 10.30
N GLY A 285 19.23 16.86 9.28
CA GLY A 285 20.67 17.11 9.25
C GLY A 285 21.01 18.60 9.21
N ILE A 286 22.16 18.96 9.79
CA ILE A 286 22.62 20.35 10.04
C ILE A 286 22.77 21.19 8.75
N ASP A 287 22.75 20.57 7.56
CA ASP A 287 22.84 21.25 6.27
C ASP A 287 21.48 21.36 5.55
N ARG A 288 20.62 22.27 6.03
CA ARG A 288 19.33 22.61 5.39
C ARG A 288 19.45 23.18 3.96
N LYS A 289 20.67 23.36 3.45
CA LYS A 289 20.95 23.97 2.14
C LYS A 289 21.16 22.97 1.00
N ASN A 290 21.37 21.70 1.31
CA ASN A 290 21.73 20.71 0.29
C ASN A 290 20.55 19.77 0.03
N ARG A 291 20.22 19.61 -1.27
CA ARG A 291 19.31 18.58 -1.78
C ARG A 291 19.65 17.22 -1.17
N ILE A 292 18.63 16.40 -0.97
CA ILE A 292 18.77 15.01 -0.53
C ILE A 292 18.98 14.10 -1.76
N PRO A 293 20.15 13.45 -1.92
CA PRO A 293 20.32 12.44 -2.96
C PRO A 293 19.31 11.29 -2.82
N GLY A 294 18.67 10.90 -3.93
CA GLY A 294 17.60 9.90 -3.91
C GLY A 294 16.22 10.45 -3.56
N SER A 295 16.06 11.78 -3.41
CA SER A 295 14.78 12.44 -3.13
C SER A 295 13.71 12.11 -4.18
N LEU A 296 14.09 11.92 -5.45
CA LEU A 296 13.15 11.53 -6.50
C LEU A 296 12.38 10.25 -6.16
N THR A 297 13.06 9.24 -5.60
CA THR A 297 12.43 7.99 -5.16
C THR A 297 11.41 8.24 -4.05
N LEU A 298 11.74 9.14 -3.11
CA LEU A 298 10.90 9.46 -1.97
C LEU A 298 9.64 10.22 -2.41
N GLU A 299 9.77 11.21 -3.29
CA GLU A 299 8.64 11.98 -3.82
C GLU A 299 7.65 11.11 -4.58
N ILE A 300 8.13 10.14 -5.37
CA ILE A 300 7.28 9.19 -6.09
C ILE A 300 6.46 8.33 -5.11
N LEU A 301 7.12 7.75 -4.08
CA LEU A 301 6.42 6.91 -3.10
C LEU A 301 5.40 7.71 -2.28
N ILE A 302 5.77 8.93 -1.88
CA ILE A 302 4.89 9.80 -1.10
C ILE A 302 3.68 10.24 -1.94
N GLY A 303 3.91 10.68 -3.18
CA GLY A 303 2.85 11.21 -4.03
C GLY A 303 1.91 10.14 -4.60
N LEU A 304 2.41 8.93 -4.88
CA LEU A 304 1.57 7.82 -5.41
C LEU A 304 0.83 7.02 -4.33
N HIS A 305 1.16 7.18 -3.05
CA HIS A 305 0.63 6.34 -1.97
C HIS A 305 -0.89 6.15 -2.01
N ARG A 306 -1.66 7.25 -2.15
CA ARG A 306 -3.13 7.20 -2.15
C ARG A 306 -3.70 6.49 -3.36
N ASP A 307 -3.12 6.71 -4.54
CA ASP A 307 -3.60 6.09 -5.78
C ASP A 307 -3.26 4.59 -5.81
N VAL A 308 -2.11 4.20 -5.28
CA VAL A 308 -1.70 2.79 -5.17
C VAL A 308 -2.55 2.04 -4.14
N GLU A 309 -2.85 2.64 -2.98
CA GLU A 309 -3.76 2.03 -1.99
C GLU A 309 -5.14 1.74 -2.59
N LYS A 310 -5.67 2.70 -3.35
CA LYS A 310 -6.93 2.55 -4.06
C LYS A 310 -6.84 1.42 -5.10
N ALA A 311 -5.78 1.39 -5.90
CA ALA A 311 -5.58 0.37 -6.92
C ALA A 311 -5.40 -1.04 -6.31
N TYR A 312 -4.70 -1.17 -5.19
CA TYR A 312 -4.60 -2.43 -4.44
C TYR A 312 -5.95 -2.88 -3.88
N GLU A 313 -6.78 -1.96 -3.40
CA GLU A 313 -8.14 -2.29 -2.97
C GLU A 313 -9.02 -2.80 -4.10
N GLU A 314 -8.98 -2.13 -5.26
CA GLU A 314 -9.74 -2.52 -6.44
C GLU A 314 -9.27 -3.90 -6.94
N THR A 315 -7.95 -4.13 -7.02
CA THR A 315 -7.37 -5.42 -7.40
C THR A 315 -7.79 -6.52 -6.42
N TRP A 316 -7.69 -6.26 -5.11
CA TRP A 316 -8.11 -7.21 -4.08
C TRP A 316 -9.60 -7.58 -4.19
N LYS A 317 -10.48 -6.59 -4.41
CA LYS A 317 -11.91 -6.85 -4.62
C LYS A 317 -12.15 -7.69 -5.86
N MET A 318 -11.47 -7.38 -6.97
CA MET A 318 -11.58 -8.14 -8.21
C MET A 318 -11.10 -9.59 -8.05
N ASP A 319 -9.97 -9.80 -7.36
CA ASP A 319 -9.42 -11.13 -7.08
C ASP A 319 -10.36 -11.92 -6.15
N THR A 320 -10.87 -11.29 -5.09
CA THR A 320 -11.87 -11.87 -4.17
C THR A 320 -13.15 -12.28 -4.91
N ASP A 321 -13.65 -11.43 -5.81
CA ASP A 321 -14.84 -11.73 -6.60
C ASP A 321 -14.58 -12.77 -7.71
N ARG A 322 -13.35 -12.88 -8.20
CA ARG A 322 -12.93 -13.96 -9.11
C ARG A 322 -12.87 -15.29 -8.37
N GLU A 323 -12.17 -15.35 -7.24
CA GLU A 323 -12.06 -16.53 -6.38
C GLU A 323 -13.45 -17.01 -5.93
N TYR A 324 -14.33 -16.09 -5.53
CA TYR A 324 -15.73 -16.41 -5.22
C TYR A 324 -16.47 -17.05 -6.39
N ARG A 325 -16.34 -16.50 -7.60
CA ARG A 325 -16.99 -17.05 -8.80
C ARG A 325 -16.41 -18.42 -9.17
N GLU A 326 -15.10 -18.61 -9.07
CA GLU A 326 -14.43 -19.89 -9.31
C GLU A 326 -14.92 -20.96 -8.33
N LEU A 327 -14.92 -20.64 -7.03
CA LEU A 327 -15.38 -21.56 -6.00
C LEU A 327 -16.88 -21.87 -6.15
N ARG A 328 -17.72 -20.86 -6.41
CA ARG A 328 -19.15 -21.03 -6.70
C ARG A 328 -19.37 -21.94 -7.91
N ASN A 329 -18.66 -21.68 -9.01
CA ASN A 329 -18.81 -22.44 -10.25
C ASN A 329 -18.27 -23.86 -10.12
N SER A 330 -17.26 -24.11 -9.26
CA SER A 330 -16.77 -25.46 -8.97
C SER A 330 -17.80 -26.36 -8.29
N ILE A 331 -18.86 -25.78 -7.70
CA ILE A 331 -19.90 -26.51 -6.97
C ILE A 331 -21.25 -26.43 -7.71
N ALA A 332 -21.60 -25.26 -8.26
CA ALA A 332 -22.91 -24.99 -8.85
C ALA A 332 -22.90 -24.81 -10.38
N GLY A 333 -21.74 -24.95 -11.03
CA GLY A 333 -21.61 -24.80 -12.49
C GLY A 333 -22.41 -25.84 -13.28
N PRO A 334 -22.79 -25.52 -14.53
CA PRO A 334 -23.61 -26.40 -15.36
C PRO A 334 -22.94 -27.74 -15.65
N ASP A 335 -21.62 -27.74 -15.86
CA ASP A 335 -20.83 -28.92 -16.26
C ASP A 335 -20.24 -29.69 -15.08
N VAL A 336 -20.54 -29.29 -13.83
CA VAL A 336 -19.98 -29.93 -12.64
C VAL A 336 -20.61 -31.32 -12.43
N PRO A 337 -19.82 -32.41 -12.37
CA PRO A 337 -20.30 -33.75 -12.04
C PRO A 337 -20.96 -33.79 -10.66
N VAL A 338 -21.98 -34.64 -10.47
CA VAL A 338 -22.70 -34.77 -9.19
C VAL A 338 -21.77 -34.99 -7.99
N VAL A 339 -20.69 -35.75 -8.17
CA VAL A 339 -19.70 -36.05 -7.11
C VAL A 339 -19.00 -34.79 -6.61
N ASP A 340 -18.75 -33.83 -7.49
CA ASP A 340 -18.04 -32.58 -7.16
C ASP A 340 -18.97 -31.49 -6.61
N ARG A 341 -20.29 -31.71 -6.65
CA ARG A 341 -21.30 -30.77 -6.10
C ARG A 341 -21.49 -30.89 -4.60
N LEU A 342 -20.88 -31.89 -3.95
CA LEU A 342 -20.79 -32.01 -2.50
C LEU A 342 -19.32 -31.89 -2.08
N LYS A 343 -18.95 -30.72 -1.54
CA LYS A 343 -17.58 -30.44 -1.10
C LYS A 343 -17.47 -30.53 0.41
N PHE A 344 -16.33 -31.05 0.86
CA PHE A 344 -15.90 -31.08 2.24
C PHE A 344 -14.64 -30.23 2.34
N PHE A 345 -14.67 -29.17 3.15
CA PHE A 345 -13.52 -28.30 3.40
C PHE A 345 -13.02 -28.54 4.81
N GLU A 346 -11.79 -29.01 4.94
CA GLU A 346 -11.09 -29.10 6.22
C GLU A 346 -10.57 -27.72 6.64
N GLU A 347 -10.05 -27.60 7.86
CA GLU A 347 -9.52 -26.33 8.37
C GLU A 347 -8.32 -25.84 7.55
N GLU A 348 -7.53 -26.75 7.00
CA GLU A 348 -6.38 -26.45 6.13
C GLU A 348 -6.88 -25.86 4.79
N ASP A 349 -7.87 -26.47 4.15
CA ASP A 349 -8.48 -25.96 2.92
C ASP A 349 -9.09 -24.56 3.11
N LEU A 350 -9.71 -24.32 4.28
CA LEU A 350 -10.29 -23.02 4.61
C LEU A 350 -9.25 -21.96 4.92
N ALA A 351 -8.04 -22.33 5.32
CA ALA A 351 -6.95 -21.40 5.54
C ALA A 351 -6.37 -20.87 4.20
N GLU A 352 -6.54 -21.63 3.11
CA GLU A 352 -6.15 -21.20 1.76
C GLU A 352 -7.19 -20.29 1.11
N ILE A 353 -8.46 -20.39 1.51
CA ILE A 353 -9.56 -19.58 0.98
C ILE A 353 -9.58 -18.21 1.67
N THR A 354 -9.76 -17.14 0.88
CA THR A 354 -9.92 -15.79 1.43
C THR A 354 -11.15 -15.74 2.37
N PRO A 355 -11.01 -15.27 3.64
CA PRO A 355 -12.11 -15.31 4.61
C PRO A 355 -13.39 -14.60 4.17
N GLU A 356 -13.27 -13.53 3.37
CA GLU A 356 -14.42 -12.83 2.77
C GLU A 356 -15.14 -13.68 1.73
N VAL A 357 -14.41 -14.46 0.92
CA VAL A 357 -14.98 -15.38 -0.07
C VAL A 357 -15.78 -16.46 0.64
N TRP A 358 -15.21 -17.10 1.65
CA TRP A 358 -15.91 -18.11 2.44
C TRP A 358 -17.18 -17.56 3.08
N ARG A 359 -17.12 -16.36 3.67
CA ARG A 359 -18.28 -15.67 4.26
C ARG A 359 -19.36 -15.37 3.22
N LYS A 360 -18.99 -14.90 2.03
CA LYS A 360 -19.92 -14.68 0.90
C LYS A 360 -20.54 -15.98 0.40
N LEU A 361 -19.81 -17.09 0.45
CA LEU A 361 -20.27 -18.40 -0.01
C LEU A 361 -21.33 -18.99 0.94
N ILE A 362 -21.05 -19.04 2.24
CA ILE A 362 -21.97 -19.63 3.24
C ILE A 362 -23.22 -18.77 3.49
N SER A 363 -23.17 -17.48 3.17
CA SER A 363 -24.32 -16.57 3.29
C SER A 363 -25.20 -16.54 2.03
N ASN A 364 -24.77 -17.17 0.94
CA ASN A 364 -25.56 -17.25 -0.29
C ASN A 364 -26.66 -18.32 -0.16
N MET A 365 -27.90 -17.94 -0.45
CA MET A 365 -29.10 -18.81 -0.44
C MET A 365 -29.03 -19.98 -1.44
N ASP A 366 -28.19 -19.86 -2.46
CA ASP A 366 -27.93 -20.92 -3.45
C ASP A 366 -27.20 -22.13 -2.84
N PHE A 367 -26.63 -22.01 -1.63
CA PHE A 367 -25.82 -23.05 -1.00
C PHE A 367 -26.38 -23.46 0.37
N LEU A 368 -26.27 -24.75 0.65
CA LEU A 368 -26.54 -25.33 1.95
C LEU A 368 -25.20 -25.60 2.63
N HIS A 369 -25.04 -25.08 3.84
CA HIS A 369 -23.84 -25.21 4.65
C HIS A 369 -24.13 -25.92 5.98
N ALA A 370 -23.22 -26.80 6.40
CA ALA A 370 -23.17 -27.35 7.74
C ALA A 370 -21.73 -27.62 8.19
N THR A 371 -21.54 -27.78 9.49
CA THR A 371 -20.26 -28.13 10.10
C THR A 371 -20.36 -29.50 10.75
N TYR A 372 -19.27 -30.27 10.69
CA TYR A 372 -19.16 -31.57 11.33
C TYR A 372 -17.81 -31.71 12.03
N GLU A 373 -17.83 -32.14 13.30
CA GLU A 373 -16.63 -32.21 14.12
C GLU A 373 -15.94 -33.57 14.00
N ARG A 374 -14.62 -33.55 13.82
CA ARG A 374 -13.76 -34.73 13.81
C ARG A 374 -12.69 -34.59 14.88
N ASN A 375 -12.02 -35.71 15.18
CA ASN A 375 -10.85 -35.72 16.08
C ASN A 375 -9.69 -34.85 15.55
N THR A 376 -9.60 -34.71 14.23
CA THR A 376 -8.59 -33.94 13.51
C THR A 376 -8.91 -32.45 13.40
N GLY A 377 -10.19 -32.05 13.51
CA GLY A 377 -10.64 -30.66 13.38
C GLY A 377 -12.10 -30.60 12.94
N THR A 378 -12.59 -29.42 12.57
CA THR A 378 -13.95 -29.30 11.97
C THR A 378 -13.88 -29.39 10.46
N THR A 379 -14.82 -30.12 9.88
CA THR A 379 -15.05 -30.15 8.44
C THR A 379 -16.32 -29.36 8.09
N ASN A 380 -16.22 -28.50 7.08
CA ASN A 380 -17.34 -27.75 6.54
C ASN A 380 -17.89 -28.49 5.33
N VAL A 381 -19.20 -28.71 5.30
CA VAL A 381 -19.89 -29.35 4.19
C VAL A 381 -20.66 -28.29 3.42
N LEU A 382 -20.48 -28.26 2.11
CA LEU A 382 -21.21 -27.36 1.23
C LEU A 382 -21.78 -28.11 0.04
N THR A 383 -23.04 -27.81 -0.30
CA THR A 383 -23.68 -28.27 -1.53
C THR A 383 -24.66 -27.24 -2.07
N ARG A 384 -25.02 -27.36 -3.35
CA ARG A 384 -26.03 -26.49 -3.96
C ARG A 384 -27.40 -26.77 -3.34
N ASN A 385 -28.17 -25.73 -3.10
CA ASN A 385 -29.57 -25.80 -2.70
C ASN A 385 -30.43 -26.21 -3.90
N ASP A 386 -30.36 -27.50 -4.25
CA ASP A 386 -31.12 -28.12 -5.33
C ASP A 386 -31.62 -29.48 -4.88
N VAL A 387 -32.93 -29.58 -4.65
CA VAL A 387 -33.60 -30.80 -4.19
C VAL A 387 -33.33 -31.98 -5.11
N ALA A 388 -33.27 -31.77 -6.43
CA ALA A 388 -33.08 -32.84 -7.40
C ALA A 388 -31.69 -33.50 -7.32
N LEU A 389 -30.72 -32.82 -6.70
CA LEU A 389 -29.35 -33.31 -6.53
C LEU A 389 -29.25 -34.42 -5.46
N PHE A 390 -30.07 -34.34 -4.41
CA PHE A 390 -29.92 -35.15 -3.19
C PHE A 390 -30.04 -36.67 -3.41
N PRO A 391 -30.98 -37.21 -4.22
CA PRO A 391 -31.03 -38.63 -4.50
C PRO A 391 -29.73 -39.18 -5.10
N ALA A 392 -29.09 -38.40 -5.98
CA ALA A 392 -27.83 -38.77 -6.61
C ALA A 392 -26.65 -38.70 -5.63
N LEU A 393 -26.63 -37.71 -4.73
CA LEU A 393 -25.64 -37.62 -3.64
C LEU A 393 -25.76 -38.80 -2.67
N VAL A 394 -26.98 -39.21 -2.29
CA VAL A 394 -27.19 -40.38 -1.43
C VAL A 394 -26.67 -41.64 -2.09
N LYS A 395 -26.97 -41.87 -3.38
CA LYS A 395 -26.45 -43.02 -4.14
C LYS A 395 -24.91 -43.03 -4.16
N MET A 396 -24.28 -41.88 -4.34
CA MET A 396 -22.82 -41.74 -4.26
C MET A 396 -22.30 -42.10 -2.85
N LEU A 397 -22.89 -41.55 -1.80
CA LEU A 397 -22.45 -41.76 -0.42
C LEU A 397 -22.66 -43.21 0.08
N ILE A 398 -23.62 -43.96 -0.48
CA ILE A 398 -23.79 -45.40 -0.19
C ILE A 398 -22.55 -46.20 -0.61
N SER A 399 -21.81 -45.76 -1.62
CA SER A 399 -20.64 -46.47 -2.16
C SER A 399 -19.33 -46.22 -1.39
N VAL A 400 -19.32 -45.23 -0.50
CA VAL A 400 -18.14 -44.74 0.24
C VAL A 400 -17.51 -45.79 1.16
N HIS A 401 -16.19 -45.84 1.30
CA HIS A 401 -15.52 -46.82 2.17
C HIS A 401 -15.86 -46.63 3.67
N PRO A 402 -15.82 -47.68 4.50
CA PRO A 402 -16.17 -47.58 5.93
C PRO A 402 -15.38 -46.53 6.73
N GLU A 403 -14.12 -46.27 6.34
CA GLU A 403 -13.27 -45.24 6.95
C GLU A 403 -13.80 -43.82 6.72
N GLU A 404 -14.55 -43.62 5.64
CA GLU A 404 -15.15 -42.36 5.24
C GLU A 404 -16.62 -42.24 5.65
N ASN A 405 -17.13 -43.13 6.50
CA ASN A 405 -18.49 -43.06 7.03
C ASN A 405 -18.80 -41.72 7.73
N TRP A 406 -17.77 -40.96 8.14
CA TRP A 406 -17.93 -39.61 8.65
C TRP A 406 -18.52 -38.64 7.60
N LYS A 407 -18.27 -38.84 6.29
CA LYS A 407 -18.87 -38.04 5.21
C LYS A 407 -20.40 -38.20 5.16
N ILE A 408 -20.87 -39.43 5.40
CA ILE A 408 -22.31 -39.74 5.52
C ILE A 408 -22.92 -38.99 6.71
N LEU A 409 -22.23 -38.99 7.85
CA LEU A 409 -22.70 -38.30 9.06
C LEU A 409 -22.71 -36.77 8.88
N ALA A 410 -21.70 -36.22 8.23
CA ALA A 410 -21.59 -34.80 7.91
C ALA A 410 -22.68 -34.35 6.92
N PHE A 411 -22.93 -35.15 5.87
CA PHE A 411 -24.04 -34.93 4.94
C PHE A 411 -25.41 -35.01 5.65
N ARG A 412 -25.58 -35.96 6.57
CA ARG A 412 -26.79 -36.06 7.39
C ARG A 412 -26.98 -34.83 8.27
N THR A 413 -25.93 -34.28 8.87
CA THR A 413 -26.03 -33.00 9.62
C THR A 413 -26.49 -31.85 8.71
N LEU A 414 -26.05 -31.82 7.45
CA LEU A 414 -26.50 -30.83 6.46
C LEU A 414 -28.00 -30.99 6.16
N VAL A 415 -28.46 -32.21 5.92
CA VAL A 415 -29.89 -32.52 5.68
C VAL A 415 -30.75 -32.16 6.90
N ASP A 416 -30.34 -32.58 8.09
CA ASP A 416 -31.07 -32.32 9.35
C ASP A 416 -31.16 -30.80 9.63
N ARG A 417 -30.11 -30.03 9.33
CA ARG A 417 -30.09 -28.57 9.51
C ARG A 417 -31.01 -27.82 8.55
N HIS A 418 -31.18 -28.34 7.33
CA HIS A 418 -31.95 -27.71 6.25
C HIS A 418 -33.20 -28.50 5.88
N GLU A 419 -33.77 -29.25 6.84
CA GLU A 419 -34.95 -30.10 6.65
C GLU A 419 -36.14 -29.33 6.07
N SER A 420 -36.34 -28.07 6.50
CA SER A 420 -37.41 -27.20 5.98
C SER A 420 -37.25 -26.86 4.50
N ALA A 421 -36.02 -26.66 4.01
CA ALA A 421 -35.72 -26.39 2.61
C ALA A 421 -35.83 -27.66 1.74
N LEU A 422 -35.61 -28.82 2.35
CA LEU A 422 -35.59 -30.13 1.69
C LEU A 422 -36.87 -30.95 1.92
N HIS A 423 -37.94 -30.31 2.41
CA HIS A 423 -39.14 -30.99 2.89
C HIS A 423 -39.78 -31.95 1.88
N SER A 424 -39.71 -31.61 0.58
CA SER A 424 -40.24 -32.45 -0.50
C SER A 424 -39.56 -33.82 -0.63
N LEU A 425 -38.29 -33.96 -0.25
CA LEU A 425 -37.57 -35.25 -0.27
C LEU A 425 -38.14 -36.26 0.74
N PHE A 426 -38.69 -35.78 1.84
CA PHE A 426 -39.22 -36.64 2.90
C PHE A 426 -40.62 -37.21 2.57
N TYR A 427 -41.19 -36.86 1.42
CA TYR A 427 -42.38 -37.49 0.87
C TYR A 427 -42.06 -38.52 -0.22
N ASP A 428 -40.82 -38.57 -0.70
CA ASP A 428 -40.36 -39.52 -1.69
C ASP A 428 -39.93 -40.83 -0.99
N THR A 429 -40.71 -41.88 -1.19
CA THR A 429 -40.46 -43.20 -0.60
C THR A 429 -39.15 -43.83 -1.09
N GLU A 430 -38.76 -43.62 -2.35
CA GLU A 430 -37.51 -44.17 -2.89
C GLU A 430 -36.30 -43.48 -2.25
N PHE A 431 -36.37 -42.16 -2.10
CA PHE A 431 -35.34 -41.40 -1.40
C PHE A 431 -35.19 -41.83 0.05
N LEU A 432 -36.30 -41.98 0.79
CA LEU A 432 -36.29 -42.40 2.20
C LEU A 432 -35.64 -43.77 2.39
N ASP A 433 -35.92 -44.73 1.49
CA ASP A 433 -35.32 -46.06 1.55
C ASP A 433 -33.80 -46.03 1.34
N LEU A 434 -33.33 -45.29 0.33
CA LEU A 434 -31.91 -45.10 0.04
C LEU A 434 -31.19 -44.34 1.15
N TYR A 435 -31.78 -43.25 1.64
CA TYR A 435 -31.26 -42.45 2.74
C TYR A 435 -31.17 -43.30 4.02
N GLY A 436 -32.19 -44.11 4.31
CA GLY A 436 -32.18 -45.06 5.41
C GLY A 436 -31.10 -46.13 5.27
N GLN A 437 -30.85 -46.66 4.07
CA GLN A 437 -29.76 -47.60 3.83
C GLN A 437 -28.39 -46.96 4.09
N MET A 438 -28.17 -45.74 3.58
CA MET A 438 -26.95 -44.96 3.79
C MET A 438 -26.68 -44.72 5.28
N LEU A 439 -27.69 -44.30 6.05
CA LEU A 439 -27.56 -44.06 7.49
C LEU A 439 -27.26 -45.35 8.26
N ARG A 440 -27.93 -46.46 7.91
CA ARG A 440 -27.68 -47.76 8.54
C ARG A 440 -26.23 -48.20 8.43
N LYS A 441 -25.61 -47.95 7.27
CA LYS A 441 -24.19 -48.22 7.03
C LYS A 441 -23.29 -47.42 7.97
N ALA A 442 -23.50 -46.11 8.10
CA ALA A 442 -22.70 -45.25 8.98
C ALA A 442 -22.94 -45.55 10.48
N TYR A 443 -24.15 -45.94 10.86
CA TYR A 443 -24.51 -46.25 12.25
C TYR A 443 -24.05 -47.64 12.71
N TRP A 444 -23.79 -48.58 11.79
CA TRP A 444 -23.43 -49.95 12.12
C TRP A 444 -22.25 -50.05 13.11
N SER A 445 -21.23 -49.21 12.92
CA SER A 445 -20.04 -49.15 13.79
C SER A 445 -20.31 -48.54 15.18
N ARG A 446 -21.42 -47.81 15.34
CA ARG A 446 -21.79 -47.10 16.59
C ARG A 446 -22.87 -47.83 17.40
N ILE A 447 -23.61 -48.74 16.78
CA ILE A 447 -24.56 -49.64 17.45
C ILE A 447 -23.80 -50.59 18.39
N PRO A 448 -24.22 -50.82 19.64
CA PRO A 448 -23.59 -51.80 20.53
C PRO A 448 -23.56 -53.22 19.92
N TRP A 449 -22.48 -53.97 20.18
CA TRP A 449 -22.25 -55.28 19.56
C TRP A 449 -23.41 -56.27 19.74
N TYR A 450 -24.07 -56.26 20.91
CA TYR A 450 -25.21 -57.14 21.21
C TYR A 450 -26.45 -56.81 20.38
N PHE A 451 -26.70 -55.53 20.07
CA PHE A 451 -27.77 -55.13 19.14
C PHE A 451 -27.45 -55.51 17.70
N ARG A 452 -26.17 -55.56 17.29
CA ARG A 452 -25.78 -56.01 15.94
C ARG A 452 -26.13 -57.47 15.72
N ILE A 453 -25.93 -58.32 16.72
CA ILE A 453 -26.32 -59.74 16.68
C ILE A 453 -27.84 -59.89 16.54
N LEU A 454 -28.60 -59.13 17.33
CA LEU A 454 -30.08 -59.13 17.26
C LEU A 454 -30.60 -58.63 15.90
N LEU A 455 -29.92 -57.64 15.30
CA LEU A 455 -30.21 -57.13 13.96
C LEU A 455 -29.88 -58.16 12.86
N LEU A 456 -28.76 -58.88 12.98
CA LEU A 456 -28.38 -59.98 12.09
C LEU A 456 -29.38 -61.15 12.15
N LEU A 457 -30.00 -61.37 13.32
CA LEU A 457 -31.04 -62.37 13.54
C LEU A 457 -32.45 -61.94 13.07
N GLY A 458 -32.59 -60.74 12.49
CA GLY A 458 -33.84 -60.27 11.86
C GLY A 458 -34.93 -59.80 12.83
N LEU A 459 -34.60 -59.57 14.11
CA LEU A 459 -35.57 -59.15 15.13
C LEU A 459 -35.92 -57.66 14.99
N ARG A 460 -36.95 -57.36 14.19
CA ARG A 460 -37.43 -55.99 13.90
C ARG A 460 -37.82 -55.16 15.12
N GLY A 461 -38.15 -55.79 16.26
CA GLY A 461 -38.54 -55.07 17.48
C GLY A 461 -37.42 -54.25 18.14
N PHE A 462 -36.16 -54.50 17.79
CA PHE A 462 -35.00 -53.84 18.40
C PHE A 462 -34.29 -52.84 17.48
N THR A 463 -34.73 -52.70 16.22
CA THR A 463 -34.10 -51.82 15.23
C THR A 463 -34.14 -50.37 15.68
N ASP A 464 -35.32 -49.88 16.07
CA ASP A 464 -35.52 -48.48 16.39
C ASP A 464 -34.78 -48.08 17.67
N SER A 465 -34.74 -48.97 18.66
CA SER A 465 -33.98 -48.78 19.90
C SER A 465 -32.47 -48.71 19.62
N ALA A 466 -31.94 -49.59 18.76
CA ALA A 466 -30.54 -49.59 18.37
C ALA A 466 -30.14 -48.30 17.61
N PHE A 467 -30.97 -47.83 16.69
CA PHE A 467 -30.73 -46.59 15.94
C PHE A 467 -30.85 -45.34 16.81
N GLN A 468 -31.81 -45.30 17.74
CA GLN A 468 -31.91 -44.19 18.70
C GLN A 468 -30.67 -44.11 19.61
N GLN A 469 -30.15 -45.24 20.10
CA GLN A 469 -28.92 -45.26 20.89
C GLN A 469 -27.70 -44.82 20.07
N ALA A 470 -27.58 -45.25 18.81
CA ALA A 470 -26.51 -44.81 17.93
C ALA A 470 -26.58 -43.29 17.66
N LYS A 471 -27.78 -42.75 17.37
CA LYS A 471 -28.01 -41.31 17.20
C LYS A 471 -27.61 -40.52 18.45
N LYS A 472 -27.98 -41.01 19.64
CA LYS A 472 -27.61 -40.39 20.93
C LYS A 472 -26.10 -40.38 21.16
N ARG A 473 -25.40 -41.49 20.90
CA ARG A 473 -23.94 -41.57 21.01
C ARG A 473 -23.24 -40.61 20.04
N ILE A 474 -23.68 -40.54 18.79
CA ILE A 474 -23.12 -39.63 17.79
C ILE A 474 -23.33 -38.17 18.23
N GLY A 475 -24.51 -37.83 18.75
CA GLY A 475 -24.78 -36.49 19.30
C GLY A 475 -23.83 -36.12 20.46
N GLN A 476 -23.68 -37.01 21.43
CA GLN A 476 -22.75 -36.81 22.56
C GLN A 476 -21.28 -36.68 22.12
N GLU A 477 -20.87 -37.48 21.15
CA GLU A 477 -19.52 -37.41 20.58
C GLU A 477 -19.28 -36.09 19.84
N GLN A 478 -20.25 -35.63 19.04
CA GLN A 478 -20.18 -34.33 18.37
C GLN A 478 -20.13 -33.17 19.36
N GLU A 479 -20.92 -33.19 20.43
CA GLU A 479 -20.90 -32.13 21.46
C GLU A 479 -19.54 -32.07 22.16
N ASN A 480 -19.00 -33.22 22.57
CA ASN A 480 -17.67 -33.31 23.18
C ASN A 480 -16.56 -32.83 22.22
N LEU A 481 -16.64 -33.21 20.95
CA LEU A 481 -15.67 -32.78 19.94
C LEU A 481 -15.78 -31.28 19.63
N THR A 482 -17.00 -30.74 19.60
CA THR A 482 -17.24 -29.30 19.42
C THR A 482 -16.54 -28.53 20.52
N LEU A 483 -16.75 -28.91 21.79
CA LEU A 483 -16.09 -28.27 22.93
C LEU A 483 -14.56 -28.38 22.86
N ARG A 484 -14.04 -29.57 22.52
CA ARG A 484 -12.59 -29.81 22.45
C ARG A 484 -11.94 -29.03 21.30
N ASN A 485 -12.55 -29.00 20.12
CA ASN A 485 -12.03 -28.29 18.96
C ASN A 485 -12.17 -26.77 19.13
N GLN A 486 -13.26 -26.30 19.75
CA GLN A 486 -13.42 -24.90 20.12
C GLN A 486 -12.33 -24.47 21.11
N GLN A 487 -12.04 -25.26 22.15
CA GLN A 487 -10.93 -24.98 23.06
C GLN A 487 -9.58 -24.93 22.34
N LYS A 488 -9.30 -25.88 21.44
CA LYS A 488 -8.06 -25.88 20.64
C LYS A 488 -7.94 -24.60 19.80
N ARG A 489 -9.01 -24.21 19.11
CA ARG A 489 -9.06 -22.98 18.31
C ARG A 489 -8.85 -21.74 19.17
N ASP A 490 -9.59 -21.62 20.27
CA ASP A 490 -9.44 -20.51 21.22
C ASP A 490 -8.01 -20.43 21.77
N THR A 491 -7.36 -21.57 22.05
CA THR A 491 -5.96 -21.57 22.48
C THR A 491 -5.00 -21.17 21.38
N SER A 492 -5.22 -21.61 20.14
CA SER A 492 -4.40 -21.23 18.98
C SER A 492 -4.55 -19.74 18.66
N ASP A 493 -5.78 -19.23 18.66
CA ASP A 493 -6.08 -17.82 18.44
C ASP A 493 -5.51 -16.95 19.56
N ARG A 494 -5.62 -17.39 20.83
CA ARG A 494 -4.96 -16.72 21.95
C ARG A 494 -3.44 -16.72 21.78
N GLN A 495 -2.83 -17.83 21.37
CA GLN A 495 -1.39 -17.87 21.11
C GLN A 495 -0.98 -16.94 19.97
N ARG A 496 -1.74 -16.90 18.87
CA ARG A 496 -1.52 -15.96 17.75
C ARG A 496 -1.67 -14.51 18.19
N ILE A 497 -2.69 -14.19 18.99
CA ILE A 497 -2.91 -12.85 19.55
C ILE A 497 -1.79 -12.49 20.53
N ILE A 498 -1.37 -13.41 21.39
CA ILE A 498 -0.24 -13.21 22.31
C ILE A 498 1.03 -12.97 21.53
N GLN A 499 1.35 -13.77 20.52
CA GLN A 499 2.52 -13.56 19.66
C GLN A 499 2.46 -12.21 18.92
N ARG A 500 1.30 -11.82 18.39
CA ARG A 500 1.10 -10.50 17.78
C ARG A 500 1.31 -9.38 18.81
N LYS A 501 0.75 -9.50 20.01
CA LYS A 501 0.90 -8.53 21.10
C LYS A 501 2.33 -8.48 21.64
N GLU A 502 3.01 -9.61 21.76
CA GLU A 502 4.41 -9.69 22.18
C GLU A 502 5.32 -9.03 21.13
N LYS A 503 5.11 -9.29 19.83
CA LYS A 503 5.85 -8.62 18.75
C LYS A 503 5.59 -7.12 18.72
N LEU A 504 4.32 -6.69 18.85
CA LEU A 504 3.98 -5.26 18.92
C LEU A 504 4.56 -4.60 20.17
N ALA A 505 4.47 -5.23 21.33
CA ALA A 505 5.05 -4.73 22.57
C ALA A 505 6.58 -4.70 22.50
N GLN A 506 7.23 -5.67 21.85
CA GLN A 506 8.66 -5.64 21.56
C GLN A 506 9.02 -4.45 20.68
N ALA A 507 8.24 -4.17 19.62
CA ALA A 507 8.44 -3.01 18.75
C ALA A 507 8.28 -1.69 19.52
N GLU A 508 7.21 -1.54 20.31
CA GLU A 508 6.96 -0.36 21.15
C GLU A 508 8.07 -0.17 22.20
N ASN A 509 8.50 -1.25 22.88
CA ASN A 509 9.59 -1.20 23.85
C ASN A 509 10.92 -0.82 23.18
N MET A 510 11.18 -1.33 21.97
CA MET A 510 12.37 -0.95 21.21
C MET A 510 12.32 0.53 20.83
N GLU A 511 11.18 1.04 20.36
CA GLU A 511 10.99 2.46 20.04
C GLU A 511 11.22 3.35 21.26
N PHE A 512 10.62 3.01 22.40
CA PHE A 512 10.77 3.77 23.64
C PHE A 512 12.22 3.73 24.14
N THR A 513 12.88 2.58 24.07
CA THR A 513 14.32 2.43 24.37
C THR A 513 15.18 3.35 23.49
N ARG A 514 14.86 3.46 22.20
CA ARG A 514 15.59 4.31 21.26
C ARG A 514 15.43 5.79 21.59
N ARG A 515 14.20 6.24 21.86
CA ARG A 515 13.94 7.64 22.27
C ARG A 515 14.72 8.02 23.54
N ILE A 516 14.79 7.12 24.52
CA ILE A 516 15.61 7.35 25.73
C ILE A 516 17.10 7.45 25.37
N ILE A 517 17.60 6.56 24.51
CA ILE A 517 19.00 6.59 24.08
C ILE A 517 19.31 7.89 23.30
N GLU A 518 18.42 8.36 22.44
CA GLU A 518 18.57 9.61 21.69
C GLU A 518 18.65 10.83 22.61
N ILE A 519 17.79 10.90 23.63
CA ILE A 519 17.86 11.97 24.64
C ILE A 519 19.19 11.90 25.40
N VAL A 520 19.61 10.69 25.81
CA VAL A 520 20.89 10.48 26.51
C VAL A 520 22.08 10.86 25.62
N ASP A 521 22.08 10.47 24.35
CA ASP A 521 23.12 10.81 23.37
C ASP A 521 23.17 12.33 23.16
N ARG A 522 22.02 12.99 22.95
CA ARG A 522 21.94 14.44 22.74
C ARG A 522 22.45 15.22 23.95
N SER A 523 21.96 14.89 25.14
CA SER A 523 22.36 15.60 26.36
C SER A 523 23.85 15.42 26.67
N ILE A 524 24.41 14.22 26.45
CA ILE A 524 25.83 13.96 26.71
C ILE A 524 26.74 14.56 25.64
N TYR A 525 26.46 14.35 24.35
CA TYR A 525 27.39 14.67 23.27
C TYR A 525 27.21 16.07 22.69
N GLU A 526 26.00 16.64 22.74
CA GLU A 526 25.70 17.95 22.16
C GLU A 526 25.55 19.03 23.24
N GLU A 527 24.75 18.75 24.28
CA GLU A 527 24.48 19.71 25.36
C GLU A 527 25.56 19.70 26.46
N HIS A 528 26.51 18.76 26.37
CA HIS A 528 27.61 18.60 27.33
C HIS A 528 27.13 18.56 28.79
N SER A 529 25.98 17.92 29.04
CA SER A 529 25.42 17.77 30.37
C SER A 529 24.73 16.42 30.49
N PRO A 530 25.26 15.50 31.30
CA PRO A 530 24.61 14.21 31.43
C PRO A 530 23.23 14.32 32.09
N PRO A 531 22.20 13.67 31.51
CA PRO A 531 20.82 13.92 31.92
C PRO A 531 20.43 13.15 33.19
N ARG A 532 19.58 13.78 34.00
CA ARG A 532 18.90 13.14 35.12
C ARG A 532 17.70 12.34 34.64
N VAL A 533 17.32 11.29 35.37
CA VAL A 533 16.10 10.52 35.08
C VAL A 533 14.85 11.42 35.06
N SER A 534 14.80 12.45 35.91
CA SER A 534 13.69 13.42 35.93
C SER A 534 13.66 14.30 34.67
N GLU A 535 14.81 14.75 34.17
CA GLU A 535 14.93 15.59 32.96
C GLU A 535 14.45 14.79 31.72
N VAL A 536 14.84 13.52 31.63
CA VAL A 536 14.38 12.62 30.56
C VAL A 536 12.88 12.29 30.69
N ALA A 537 12.35 12.19 31.91
CA ALA A 537 10.92 11.95 32.15
C ALA A 537 10.05 13.13 31.72
N GLU A 538 10.50 14.35 32.00
CA GLU A 538 9.83 15.60 31.60
C GLU A 538 9.80 15.75 30.07
N GLU A 539 10.92 15.48 29.40
CA GLU A 539 10.99 15.59 27.93
C GLU A 539 10.13 14.52 27.22
N LEU A 540 10.08 13.30 27.76
CA LEU A 540 9.24 12.23 27.22
C LEU A 540 7.75 12.37 27.61
N GLY A 541 7.42 13.26 28.55
CA GLY A 541 6.08 13.40 29.10
C GLY A 541 5.52 12.11 29.71
N SER A 542 6.39 11.22 30.23
CA SER A 542 6.03 9.84 30.56
C SER A 542 6.32 9.49 32.02
N ASN A 543 5.24 9.27 32.77
CA ASN A 543 5.29 8.79 34.16
C ASN A 543 5.73 7.32 34.27
N ARG A 544 6.00 6.63 33.15
CA ARG A 544 6.38 5.21 33.11
C ARG A 544 7.90 4.98 33.02
N LEU A 545 8.70 6.05 32.93
CA LEU A 545 10.13 5.97 32.67
C LEU A 545 10.90 5.17 33.73
N GLU A 546 10.65 5.37 35.02
CA GLU A 546 11.40 4.68 36.09
C GLU A 546 11.23 3.15 36.02
N LYS A 547 9.99 2.67 35.92
CA LYS A 547 9.71 1.23 35.78
C LYS A 547 10.30 0.65 34.50
N PHE A 548 10.34 1.45 33.43
CA PHE A 548 10.90 1.04 32.16
C PHE A 548 12.42 0.90 32.20
N ILE A 549 13.12 1.87 32.78
CA ILE A 549 14.58 1.88 33.00
C ILE A 549 15.01 0.60 33.73
N GLU A 550 14.32 0.24 34.80
CA GLU A 550 14.60 -0.98 35.57
C GLU A 550 14.33 -2.25 34.74
N SER A 551 13.21 -2.31 34.02
CA SER A 551 12.84 -3.49 33.22
C SER A 551 13.76 -3.76 32.03
N GLN A 552 14.30 -2.70 31.40
CA GLN A 552 15.18 -2.79 30.23
C GLN A 552 16.67 -2.71 30.58
N GLY A 553 17.02 -2.71 31.87
CA GLY A 553 18.42 -2.76 32.32
C GLY A 553 19.23 -1.49 32.03
N PHE A 554 18.59 -0.32 32.00
CA PHE A 554 19.27 0.97 31.94
C PHE A 554 20.12 1.18 33.20
N LYS A 555 21.39 1.55 33.02
CA LYS A 555 22.26 1.85 34.15
C LYS A 555 21.90 3.22 34.72
N THR A 556 21.81 3.34 36.03
CA THR A 556 21.63 4.63 36.72
C THR A 556 22.78 4.88 37.67
N VAL A 557 23.20 6.15 37.80
CA VAL A 557 24.29 6.56 38.70
C VAL A 557 23.75 7.57 39.70
N SER A 558 23.93 7.30 40.99
CA SER A 558 23.53 8.22 42.06
C SER A 558 24.43 9.46 42.07
N HIS A 559 23.83 10.64 42.06
CA HIS A 559 24.51 11.93 42.12
C HIS A 559 23.71 12.91 42.99
N GLY A 560 24.13 13.07 44.26
CA GLY A 560 23.36 13.79 45.27
C GLY A 560 22.00 13.14 45.51
N ASP A 561 20.92 13.92 45.52
CA ASP A 561 19.53 13.45 45.64
C ASP A 561 18.92 13.00 44.31
N SER A 562 19.71 12.99 43.22
CA SER A 562 19.24 12.69 41.86
C SER A 562 19.92 11.45 41.26
N ARG A 563 19.24 10.80 40.30
CA ARG A 563 19.78 9.67 39.53
C ARG A 563 20.09 10.13 38.10
N LEU A 564 21.33 9.94 37.66
CA LEU A 564 21.76 10.15 36.28
C LEU A 564 21.45 8.91 35.45
N LEU A 565 20.94 9.12 34.23
CA LEU A 565 20.59 8.04 33.31
C LEU A 565 21.75 7.74 32.34
N LEU A 566 22.05 6.45 32.17
CA LEU A 566 23.01 5.92 31.20
C LEU A 566 22.35 4.93 30.25
N TYR A 567 23.12 4.46 29.27
CA TYR A 567 22.70 3.41 28.33
C TYR A 567 22.29 2.10 29.03
N PRO A 568 21.45 1.28 28.36
CA PRO A 568 21.16 -0.08 28.80
C PRO A 568 22.40 -0.97 28.77
N VAL A 569 22.47 -1.90 29.72
CA VAL A 569 23.51 -2.93 29.80
C VAL A 569 23.15 -4.08 28.85
N ASP A 570 23.16 -3.78 27.55
CA ASP A 570 22.87 -4.71 26.46
C ASP A 570 24.17 -5.24 25.79
N TYR A 571 24.03 -5.98 24.69
CA TYR A 571 25.18 -6.46 23.90
C TYR A 571 26.08 -5.31 23.37
N ASN A 572 25.53 -4.09 23.23
CA ASN A 572 26.28 -2.91 22.78
C ASN A 572 27.00 -2.19 23.92
N TRP A 573 26.71 -2.51 25.19
CA TRP A 573 27.21 -1.80 26.37
C TRP A 573 28.72 -1.57 26.34
N ARG A 574 29.52 -2.60 26.00
CA ARG A 574 30.99 -2.48 25.93
C ARG A 574 31.45 -1.42 24.93
N SER A 575 30.81 -1.37 23.76
CA SER A 575 31.15 -0.38 22.73
C SER A 575 30.72 1.04 23.12
N ARG A 576 29.51 1.20 23.68
CA ARG A 576 28.96 2.49 24.12
C ARG A 576 29.73 3.05 25.30
N SER A 577 30.01 2.23 26.30
CA SER A 577 30.78 2.61 27.49
C SER A 577 32.23 3.00 27.14
N ALA A 578 32.90 2.31 26.21
CA ALA A 578 34.22 2.69 25.73
C ALA A 578 34.22 4.03 24.98
N ARG A 579 33.23 4.26 24.11
CA ARG A 579 33.03 5.55 23.41
C ARG A 579 32.75 6.68 24.41
N LEU A 580 31.84 6.45 25.35
CA LEU A 580 31.47 7.40 26.39
C LEU A 580 32.68 7.75 27.27
N ARG A 581 33.46 6.76 27.70
CA ARG A 581 34.69 6.98 28.48
C ARG A 581 35.67 7.91 27.76
N ARG A 582 35.99 7.60 26.49
CA ARG A 582 36.92 8.41 25.69
C ARG A 582 36.42 9.85 25.53
N PHE A 583 35.12 10.02 25.33
CA PHE A 583 34.50 11.34 25.21
C PHE A 583 34.58 12.12 26.53
N LEU A 584 34.16 11.53 27.65
CA LEU A 584 34.21 12.17 28.96
C LEU A 584 35.65 12.51 29.40
N GLU A 585 36.62 11.61 29.18
CA GLU A 585 38.04 11.87 29.47
C GLU A 585 38.57 13.05 28.66
N LYS A 586 38.26 13.12 27.36
CA LYS A 586 38.67 14.23 26.49
C LYS A 586 38.02 15.55 26.92
N GLN A 587 36.73 15.54 27.21
CA GLN A 587 35.97 16.75 27.48
C GLN A 587 36.22 17.34 28.87
N LEU A 588 36.41 16.48 29.88
CA LEU A 588 36.84 16.92 31.22
C LEU A 588 38.27 17.48 31.19
N ALA A 589 39.16 16.94 30.35
CA ALA A 589 40.51 17.49 30.18
C ALA A 589 40.53 18.83 29.42
N GLN A 590 39.54 19.08 28.55
CA GLN A 590 39.40 20.32 27.78
C GLN A 590 38.62 21.42 28.53
N GLY A 591 38.10 21.14 29.73
CA GLY A 591 37.33 22.10 30.53
C GLY A 591 36.00 22.53 29.90
N GLN A 592 35.43 21.71 29.00
CA GLN A 592 34.18 22.04 28.31
C GLN A 592 32.94 21.84 29.20
N PHE A 593 33.06 21.03 30.26
CA PHE A 593 32.04 20.95 31.31
C PHE A 593 32.26 22.06 32.33
N GLN A 594 31.22 22.83 32.65
CA GLN A 594 31.27 23.88 33.68
C GLN A 594 30.27 23.59 34.80
N GLY A 595 30.69 23.85 36.05
CA GLY A 595 29.82 23.76 37.23
C GLY A 595 29.24 22.37 37.46
N GLU A 596 27.91 22.28 37.54
CA GLU A 596 27.20 21.03 37.85
C GLU A 596 27.41 19.94 36.79
N ALA A 597 27.55 20.32 35.52
CA ALA A 597 27.77 19.39 34.42
C ALA A 597 29.12 18.65 34.54
N GLU A 598 30.14 19.31 35.12
CA GLU A 598 31.45 18.71 35.38
C GLU A 598 31.37 17.65 36.49
N ALA A 599 30.60 17.93 37.56
CA ALA A 599 30.38 17.00 38.65
C ALA A 599 29.60 15.76 38.17
N ARG A 600 28.57 15.94 37.34
CA ARG A 600 27.82 14.85 36.69
C ARG A 600 28.72 14.04 35.76
N GLY A 601 29.54 14.70 34.94
CA GLY A 601 30.48 14.06 34.01
C GLY A 601 31.53 13.19 34.73
N ARG A 602 32.08 13.65 35.86
CA ARG A 602 33.01 12.89 36.69
C ARG A 602 32.35 11.65 37.33
N ALA A 603 31.14 11.80 37.85
CA ALA A 603 30.39 10.69 38.45
C ALA A 603 30.12 9.57 37.43
N LEU A 604 29.75 9.94 36.20
CA LEU A 604 29.56 8.97 35.11
C LEU A 604 30.86 8.33 34.64
N LEU A 605 31.94 9.10 34.54
CA LEU A 605 33.25 8.55 34.17
C LEU A 605 33.68 7.47 35.17
N GLN A 606 33.52 7.72 36.48
CA GLN A 606 33.81 6.75 37.53
C GLN A 606 32.90 5.50 37.45
N ALA A 607 31.60 5.70 37.17
CA ALA A 607 30.64 4.61 37.02
C ALA A 607 30.87 3.75 35.76
N VAL A 608 31.40 4.34 34.68
CA VAL A 608 31.78 3.63 33.46
C VAL A 608 33.09 2.87 33.66
N GLN A 609 34.09 3.49 34.29
CA GLN A 609 35.38 2.86 34.60
C GLN A 609 35.22 1.66 35.54
N SER A 610 34.42 1.78 36.61
CA SER A 610 34.10 0.66 37.51
C SER A 610 33.35 -0.48 36.81
N SER A 611 32.48 -0.16 35.84
CA SER A 611 31.79 -1.17 35.03
C SER A 611 32.73 -1.97 34.14
N LEU A 612 33.73 -1.31 33.56
CA LEU A 612 34.70 -1.92 32.66
C LEU A 612 35.75 -2.74 33.42
N THR A 613 36.15 -2.31 34.63
CA THR A 613 37.09 -3.05 35.48
C THR A 613 36.45 -4.24 36.20
N GLY A 614 35.16 -4.16 36.55
CA GLY A 614 34.39 -5.30 37.08
C GLY A 614 34.26 -6.46 36.08
N ALA A 615 34.02 -6.16 34.80
CA ALA A 615 33.96 -7.16 33.73
C ALA A 615 35.32 -7.81 33.42
N ALA A 616 36.44 -7.13 33.71
CA ALA A 616 37.79 -7.67 33.56
C ALA A 616 38.18 -8.62 34.71
N ARG A 617 37.62 -8.46 35.91
CA ARG A 617 37.88 -9.35 37.06
C ARG A 617 37.12 -10.67 37.01
N GLN A 618 35.93 -10.72 36.39
CA GLN A 618 35.17 -11.97 36.23
C GLN A 618 35.84 -13.00 35.28
N HIS A 619 36.81 -12.58 34.46
CA HIS A 619 37.60 -13.49 33.62
C HIS A 619 38.99 -13.82 34.21
N ALA A 620 39.31 -13.34 35.41
CA ALA A 620 40.64 -13.50 36.03
C ALA A 620 40.70 -14.48 37.21
N HIS A 621 39.58 -15.12 37.59
CA HIS A 621 39.57 -16.24 38.53
C HIS A 621 38.64 -17.36 38.02
N PRO A 622 39.18 -18.47 37.48
CA PRO A 622 38.46 -19.72 37.46
C PRO A 622 38.65 -20.36 38.83
N GLU A 623 37.80 -20.02 39.81
CA GLU A 623 37.54 -20.98 40.87
C GLU A 623 36.73 -22.10 40.22
N ALA A 624 37.40 -23.24 40.02
CA ALA A 624 36.78 -24.45 39.54
C ALA A 624 35.60 -24.79 40.46
N PRO A 625 34.35 -24.89 39.96
CA PRO A 625 33.33 -25.56 40.72
C PRO A 625 33.78 -27.02 40.89
N SER A 626 33.96 -27.42 42.14
CA SER A 626 34.10 -28.82 42.52
C SER A 626 32.94 -29.59 41.93
N MET A 627 33.27 -30.59 41.11
CA MET A 627 32.31 -31.56 40.59
C MET A 627 31.61 -32.24 41.78
N PRO A 628 30.27 -32.25 41.84
CA PRO A 628 29.59 -33.17 42.73
C PRO A 628 29.85 -34.61 42.28
N GLU A 629 30.26 -35.46 43.23
CA GLU A 629 30.40 -36.90 43.05
C GLU A 629 29.14 -37.50 42.43
N PHE A 630 29.35 -38.18 41.30
CA PHE A 630 28.32 -38.93 40.61
C PHE A 630 28.07 -40.23 41.39
N GLN A 631 27.02 -40.27 42.22
CA GLN A 631 26.48 -41.51 42.76
C GLN A 631 25.63 -42.21 41.69
N PRO A 632 25.97 -43.45 41.26
CA PRO A 632 25.10 -44.20 40.38
C PRO A 632 23.98 -44.83 41.22
N ALA A 633 22.76 -44.29 41.10
CA ALA A 633 21.57 -44.99 41.55
C ALA A 633 21.25 -46.09 40.54
N GLY A 634 21.39 -47.34 40.99
CA GLY A 634 21.03 -48.52 40.22
C GLY A 634 19.54 -48.51 39.85
N ALA A 635 19.25 -48.72 38.57
CA ALA A 635 17.99 -49.27 38.12
C ALA A 635 18.23 -50.73 37.79
N GLY A 636 17.74 -51.60 38.68
CA GLY A 636 17.68 -53.02 38.46
C GLY A 636 16.82 -53.36 37.24
N MET A 637 17.30 -54.39 36.57
CA MET A 637 16.64 -55.25 35.59
C MET A 637 15.12 -55.34 35.71
N ALA A 638 14.42 -55.24 34.58
CA ALA A 638 13.70 -56.37 33.98
C ALA A 638 13.13 -55.95 32.61
N ALA A 639 13.82 -56.36 31.53
CA ALA A 639 13.21 -56.48 30.21
C ALA A 639 12.74 -57.93 30.09
N ASN A 640 11.43 -58.11 29.96
CA ASN A 640 10.85 -59.40 29.60
C ASN A 640 10.87 -59.49 28.06
N GLU A 641 11.65 -60.43 27.56
CA GLU A 641 11.54 -60.97 26.20
C GLU A 641 10.19 -61.69 26.04
N GLY A 642 9.67 -61.71 24.81
CA GLY A 642 8.57 -62.60 24.45
C GLY A 642 7.86 -62.20 23.16
N ASP A 643 8.27 -62.83 22.07
CA ASP A 643 7.59 -62.91 20.78
C ASP A 643 6.09 -63.27 20.89
N TYR A 644 5.29 -62.70 19.97
CA TYR A 644 4.17 -63.25 19.15
C TYR A 644 3.11 -62.20 18.82
#